data_AF-A0AAN1UD36-F1
#
_entry.id   AF-A0AAN1UD36-F1
#
_cell.length_a   1.000
_cell.length_b   1.000
_cell.length_c   1.000
_cell.angle_alpha   90.00
_cell.angle_beta   90.00
_cell.angle_gamma   90.00
#
_symmetry.space_group_name_H-M   'P 1'
#
loop_
_entity.id
_entity.type
_entity.pdbx_description
1 polymer ?
#
loop_
_entity_poly.entity_id
_entity_poly.type
_entity_poly.pdbx_seq_one_letter_code
_entity_poly.pdbx_strand_id
1 'polypeptide(L)'
;MSMNNESYTSVLDARPFELSEEVKLPLFKANLLEELVHHYNNNEMYRKFCIKNQFDPSHFNGDLADIPPIPVHIFKALGHKLSSVSDEAIKTKLQSSATSGIPSTVLLDKITARRQIRAMARVMQEILGSNRRPFCIMDIDPTSPNATNLGARIAAVKGYLNFASSSHYFIDAQGPHAPLEFLEDTFVQHLSTLSADEPLVIFGFTFVLYHTVFKSLKDKGIRFTLPKGSHVIHIGGWKKLESEKVDKATFNQDIADVLGIEPSQVVDIYGFTEQMGLNYPDCHAGWKHVHAYSDVIVRDEKDLTECADGQIGLLEFLSPLQHSYPGNVVLTDDLGVIERTTCDCGRVGKRFRVVGRAKKAEVRGCGDVMSEKVTRKASSTQLAHQEEKMVIYHSPICVDETLLPSAQLDSILQALKAKQAWLAEQPLEAIIGLFNAARKTWADNPALASYRHTGLNFLSEWCEPSRLRTLLDAALHGQRGHLDTFIPRKDISHSSLKAMPRGVVAHWLSGNVPLLGMFALVQCILSKNANILKVSADESQALPVLLGTFKGISYTTPGGYTIYGDDLLETMAVVYFDRHQTAIATKFSSNADVRIAWGGREAIEAVSSLPKKYNCQDILFGPKLSMMAIGSDALDSEKAIRKLLRRAATDSSVFDQFACASPHTIFVEKGGVISPFEFAEKLAAAMEKALVRLPTQLPDIGQANKIRSKIAEYNFIGESWNDPFLRWTVLFDKGCELVDPTYQRVITVKEVDNIFDVVESVNEDIQTIGLAMTGEKRLQFANKILSKGAVRCPDVGYMTHFDSPWDGLFALDRLVRWVSLGGPI
;
A
#
# COMPACT_ATOMS: atom_id res chain seq x y z
N MET A 1 24.39 -25.16 -40.33
CA MET A 1 23.90 -24.06 -41.19
C MET A 1 25.02 -23.06 -41.34
N SER A 2 25.34 -22.67 -42.57
CA SER A 2 26.39 -21.68 -42.87
C SER A 2 26.12 -20.39 -42.11
N MET A 3 27.08 -19.94 -41.29
CA MET A 3 27.08 -18.56 -40.80
C MET A 3 27.15 -17.65 -42.01
N ASN A 4 26.02 -17.05 -42.38
CA ASN A 4 26.04 -15.97 -43.36
C ASN A 4 26.88 -14.85 -42.76
N ASN A 5 27.88 -14.45 -43.53
CA ASN A 5 28.84 -13.39 -43.21
C ASN A 5 28.16 -12.00 -43.36
N GLU A 6 26.98 -11.83 -42.75
CA GLU A 6 26.31 -10.53 -42.66
C GLU A 6 26.93 -9.76 -41.49
N SER A 7 27.50 -8.59 -41.78
CA SER A 7 27.96 -7.65 -40.75
C SER A 7 26.75 -7.09 -40.02
N TYR A 8 26.24 -7.80 -39.01
CA TYR A 8 25.16 -7.31 -38.16
C TYR A 8 25.55 -5.95 -37.55
N THR A 9 24.71 -4.93 -37.76
CA THR A 9 24.91 -3.57 -37.20
C THR A 9 24.00 -3.31 -36.00
N SER A 10 22.89 -4.03 -35.94
CA SER A 10 21.97 -4.00 -34.82
C SER A 10 21.52 -5.40 -34.42
N VAL A 11 21.24 -5.61 -33.14
CA VAL A 11 20.56 -6.84 -32.68
C VAL A 11 19.22 -7.05 -33.40
N LEU A 12 18.56 -5.98 -33.85
CA LEU A 12 17.33 -6.05 -34.64
C LEU A 12 17.52 -6.57 -36.07
N ASP A 13 18.75 -6.74 -36.54
CA ASP A 13 19.01 -7.33 -37.86
C ASP A 13 18.76 -8.85 -37.83
N ALA A 14 19.16 -9.51 -36.74
CA ALA A 14 19.00 -10.95 -36.53
C ALA A 14 17.59 -11.37 -36.09
N ARG A 15 17.23 -12.64 -36.34
CA ARG A 15 16.04 -13.28 -35.77
C ARG A 15 16.17 -13.45 -34.25
N PRO A 16 15.05 -13.58 -33.51
CA PRO A 16 15.05 -13.47 -32.05
C PRO A 16 15.98 -14.46 -31.34
N PHE A 17 16.23 -15.64 -31.92
CA PHE A 17 17.03 -16.70 -31.30
C PHE A 17 18.16 -17.19 -32.23
N GLU A 18 18.61 -16.35 -33.16
CA GLU A 18 19.61 -16.70 -34.18
C GLU A 18 21.05 -16.46 -33.74
N LEU A 19 21.28 -15.49 -32.85
CA LEU A 19 22.62 -15.15 -32.39
C LEU A 19 23.05 -16.05 -31.22
N SER A 20 24.27 -16.57 -31.27
CA SER A 20 24.93 -17.14 -30.09
C SER A 20 25.27 -16.04 -29.09
N GLU A 21 25.43 -16.37 -27.81
CA GLU A 21 25.78 -15.39 -26.77
C GLU A 21 27.12 -14.67 -27.06
N GLU A 22 28.10 -15.37 -27.65
CA GLU A 22 29.39 -14.81 -28.05
C GLU A 22 29.26 -13.67 -29.09
N VAL A 23 28.28 -13.76 -29.99
CA VAL A 23 28.01 -12.73 -31.01
C VAL A 23 27.00 -11.70 -30.49
N LYS A 24 25.99 -12.15 -29.75
CA LYS A 24 24.91 -11.31 -29.21
C LYS A 24 25.47 -10.28 -28.23
N LEU A 25 26.28 -10.67 -27.26
CA LEU A 25 26.64 -9.81 -26.12
C LEU A 25 27.40 -8.54 -26.55
N PRO A 26 28.46 -8.59 -27.39
CA PRO A 26 29.15 -7.38 -27.84
C PRO A 26 28.24 -6.44 -28.65
N LEU A 27 27.44 -7.00 -29.56
CA LEU A 27 26.50 -6.23 -30.40
C LEU A 27 25.39 -5.58 -29.57
N PHE A 28 24.81 -6.33 -28.64
CA PHE A 28 23.78 -5.88 -27.71
C PHE A 28 24.30 -4.75 -26.83
N LYS A 29 25.47 -4.93 -26.22
CA LYS A 29 26.10 -3.92 -25.36
C LYS A 29 26.38 -2.64 -26.14
N ALA A 30 26.89 -2.73 -27.37
CA ALA A 30 27.14 -1.57 -28.22
C ALA A 30 25.84 -0.80 -28.54
N ASN A 31 24.78 -1.48 -28.99
CA ASN A 31 23.49 -0.84 -29.27
C ASN A 31 22.84 -0.26 -28.01
N LEU A 32 22.97 -0.94 -26.86
CA LEU A 32 22.43 -0.44 -25.60
C LEU A 32 23.13 0.85 -25.19
N LEU A 33 24.46 0.89 -25.21
CA LEU A 33 25.22 2.08 -24.84
C LEU A 33 24.96 3.27 -25.75
N GLU A 34 24.73 3.05 -27.04
CA GLU A 34 24.31 4.11 -27.97
C GLU A 34 23.03 4.82 -27.49
N GLU A 35 22.02 4.05 -27.09
CA GLU A 35 20.77 4.61 -26.56
C GLU A 35 20.97 5.26 -25.18
N LEU A 36 21.76 4.65 -24.29
CA LEU A 36 22.04 5.25 -22.98
C LEU A 36 22.78 6.59 -23.11
N VAL A 37 23.74 6.71 -24.04
CA VAL A 37 24.41 7.97 -24.38
C VAL A 37 23.41 8.98 -24.95
N HIS A 38 22.51 8.55 -25.84
CA HIS A 38 21.45 9.41 -26.36
C HIS A 38 20.57 9.97 -25.23
N HIS A 39 20.11 9.12 -24.30
CA HIS A 39 19.31 9.55 -23.16
C HIS A 39 20.09 10.48 -22.24
N TYR A 40 21.35 10.16 -21.93
CA TYR A 40 22.21 10.99 -21.09
C TYR A 40 22.38 12.41 -21.66
N ASN A 41 22.49 12.51 -22.99
CA ASN A 41 22.69 13.79 -23.66
C ASN A 41 21.40 14.61 -23.83
N ASN A 42 20.24 13.96 -23.95
CA ASN A 42 18.99 14.63 -24.31
C ASN A 42 17.92 14.68 -23.20
N ASN A 43 18.14 14.00 -22.07
CA ASN A 43 17.22 14.01 -20.93
C ASN A 43 17.95 14.44 -19.66
N GLU A 44 17.63 15.63 -19.16
CA GLU A 44 18.24 16.22 -17.96
C GLU A 44 18.04 15.35 -16.71
N MET A 45 16.83 14.83 -16.49
CA MET A 45 16.52 14.02 -15.32
C MET A 45 17.29 12.69 -15.33
N TYR A 46 17.39 12.05 -16.50
CA TYR A 46 18.18 10.82 -16.65
C TYR A 46 19.67 11.10 -16.48
N ARG A 47 20.19 12.21 -17.03
CA ARG A 47 21.57 12.64 -16.77
C ARG A 47 21.85 12.82 -15.28
N LYS A 48 20.92 13.44 -14.54
CA LYS A 48 21.02 13.60 -13.08
C LYS A 48 21.06 12.26 -12.37
N PHE A 49 20.18 11.33 -12.75
CA PHE A 49 20.19 9.96 -12.24
C PHE A 49 21.54 9.26 -12.48
N CYS A 50 22.09 9.37 -13.69
CA CYS A 50 23.39 8.78 -14.04
C CYS A 50 24.53 9.36 -13.18
N ILE A 51 24.61 10.68 -13.05
CA ILE A 51 25.65 11.35 -12.25
C ILE A 51 25.61 10.87 -10.78
N LYS A 52 24.43 10.76 -10.19
CA LYS A 52 24.28 10.32 -8.79
C LYS A 52 24.64 8.86 -8.57
N ASN A 53 24.39 8.02 -9.57
CA ASN A 53 24.81 6.62 -9.56
C ASN A 53 26.26 6.44 -10.05
N GLN A 54 27.01 7.54 -10.24
CA GLN A 54 28.41 7.52 -10.71
C GLN A 54 28.58 6.78 -12.05
N PHE A 55 27.59 6.90 -12.93
CA PHE A 55 27.52 6.21 -14.21
C PHE A 55 27.62 7.22 -15.36
N ASP A 56 28.59 7.03 -16.25
CA ASP A 56 28.70 7.76 -17.52
C ASP A 56 28.68 6.74 -18.67
N PRO A 57 27.60 6.67 -19.47
CA PRO A 57 27.48 5.68 -20.54
C PRO A 57 28.50 5.89 -21.66
N SER A 58 29.11 7.08 -21.79
CA SER A 58 30.07 7.40 -22.85
C SER A 58 31.43 6.74 -22.63
N HIS A 59 31.78 6.46 -21.37
CA HIS A 59 33.07 5.91 -20.95
C HIS A 59 32.93 4.55 -20.23
N PHE A 60 31.72 3.97 -20.25
CA PHE A 60 31.42 2.75 -19.53
C PHE A 60 32.06 1.52 -20.18
N ASN A 61 32.82 0.75 -19.39
CA ASN A 61 33.46 -0.50 -19.82
C ASN A 61 33.09 -1.72 -18.96
N GLY A 62 32.29 -1.55 -17.90
CA GLY A 62 31.85 -2.62 -16.98
C GLY A 62 30.82 -3.58 -17.59
N ASP A 63 30.30 -4.51 -16.79
CA ASP A 63 29.33 -5.53 -17.23
C ASP A 63 27.90 -4.98 -17.28
N LEU A 64 26.99 -5.66 -17.96
CA LEU A 64 25.58 -5.22 -18.04
C LEU A 64 24.96 -5.04 -16.65
N ALA A 65 25.36 -5.85 -15.67
CA ALA A 65 24.92 -5.77 -14.28
C ALA A 65 25.42 -4.52 -13.54
N ASP A 66 26.45 -3.83 -14.02
CA ASP A 66 26.96 -2.59 -13.41
C ASP A 66 26.21 -1.34 -13.88
N ILE A 67 25.31 -1.47 -14.86
CA ILE A 67 24.47 -0.36 -15.33
C ILE A 67 23.35 -0.14 -14.29
N PRO A 68 23.18 1.09 -13.75
CA PRO A 68 22.19 1.34 -12.72
C PRO A 68 20.76 1.21 -13.30
N PRO A 69 19.93 0.28 -12.78
CA PRO A 69 18.60 0.08 -13.32
C PRO A 69 17.62 1.17 -12.86
N ILE A 70 16.63 1.47 -13.70
CA ILE A 70 15.53 2.36 -13.35
C ILE A 70 14.39 1.51 -12.78
N PRO A 71 14.01 1.70 -11.51
CA PRO A 71 12.85 1.01 -10.98
C PRO A 71 11.57 1.36 -11.75
N VAL A 72 10.73 0.36 -12.01
CA VAL A 72 9.54 0.50 -12.86
C VAL A 72 8.56 1.58 -12.38
N HIS A 73 8.49 1.89 -11.07
CA HIS A 73 7.58 2.92 -10.55
C HIS A 73 7.97 4.35 -10.97
N ILE A 74 9.21 4.56 -11.42
CA ILE A 74 9.69 5.86 -11.90
C ILE A 74 8.88 6.32 -13.12
N PHE A 75 8.45 5.41 -13.98
CA PHE A 75 7.62 5.73 -15.15
C PHE A 75 6.19 6.16 -14.77
N LYS A 76 5.74 5.84 -13.55
CA LYS A 76 4.49 6.34 -12.97
C LYS A 76 4.67 7.72 -12.36
N ALA A 77 5.75 7.94 -11.61
CA ALA A 77 6.03 9.23 -11.00
C ALA A 77 6.40 10.30 -12.04
N LEU A 78 7.21 9.95 -13.04
CA LEU A 78 7.91 10.89 -13.92
C LEU A 78 7.72 10.61 -15.41
N GLY A 79 6.95 9.60 -15.81
CA GLY A 79 6.89 9.11 -17.20
C GLY A 79 6.70 10.19 -18.27
N HIS A 80 5.83 11.18 -18.01
CA HIS A 80 5.61 12.31 -18.92
C HIS A 80 6.79 13.28 -19.04
N LYS A 81 7.70 13.27 -18.08
CA LYS A 81 8.89 14.14 -18.00
C LYS A 81 10.16 13.42 -18.47
N LEU A 82 10.09 12.12 -18.78
CA LEU A 82 11.24 11.31 -19.16
C LEU A 82 11.47 11.24 -20.69
N SER A 83 11.11 12.28 -21.44
CA SER A 83 11.40 12.33 -22.89
C SER A 83 12.89 12.55 -23.17
N SER A 84 13.43 11.85 -24.16
CA SER A 84 14.75 12.09 -24.74
C SER A 84 14.68 12.68 -26.15
N VAL A 85 13.47 12.95 -26.64
CA VAL A 85 13.20 13.56 -27.94
C VAL A 85 12.34 14.81 -27.77
N SER A 86 12.29 15.66 -28.79
CA SER A 86 11.43 16.86 -28.76
C SER A 86 9.94 16.49 -28.73
N ASP A 87 9.12 17.40 -28.22
CA ASP A 87 7.67 17.19 -28.12
C ASP A 87 7.02 16.96 -29.50
N GLU A 88 7.54 17.53 -30.59
CA GLU A 88 7.00 17.29 -31.95
C GLU A 88 7.30 15.88 -32.48
N ALA A 89 8.37 15.25 -31.98
CA ALA A 89 8.74 13.89 -32.34
C ALA A 89 7.81 12.85 -31.70
N ILE A 90 7.20 13.18 -30.57
CA ILE A 90 6.26 12.30 -29.85
C ILE A 90 4.99 12.14 -30.69
N LYS A 91 4.62 10.88 -30.97
CA LYS A 91 3.42 10.53 -31.76
C LYS A 91 2.29 10.00 -30.91
N THR A 92 2.60 9.33 -29.81
CA THR A 92 1.59 8.70 -28.95
C THR A 92 2.14 8.56 -27.53
N LYS A 93 1.23 8.55 -26.56
CA LYS A 93 1.53 8.22 -25.16
C LYS A 93 0.89 6.86 -24.85
N LEU A 94 1.62 6.00 -24.17
CA LEU A 94 1.10 4.74 -23.68
C LEU A 94 1.03 4.76 -22.17
N GLN A 95 -0.07 4.22 -21.64
CA GLN A 95 -0.32 4.19 -20.21
C GLN A 95 -0.57 2.77 -19.75
N SER A 96 -0.06 2.42 -18.57
CA SER A 96 -0.36 1.14 -17.92
C SER A 96 -1.75 1.18 -17.26
N SER A 97 -2.23 0.04 -16.76
CA SER A 97 -3.44 -0.01 -15.92
C SER A 97 -3.04 0.07 -14.45
N ALA A 98 -3.60 1.01 -13.69
CA ALA A 98 -3.31 1.20 -12.27
C ALA A 98 -4.58 1.12 -11.41
N THR A 99 -4.52 0.37 -10.30
CA THR A 99 -5.58 0.35 -9.27
C THR A 99 -5.61 1.65 -8.47
N SER A 100 -4.48 2.33 -8.32
CA SER A 100 -4.36 3.60 -7.60
C SER A 100 -4.82 4.85 -8.40
N GLY A 101 -5.29 4.67 -9.64
CA GLY A 101 -5.75 5.76 -10.51
C GLY A 101 -4.68 6.50 -11.33
N ILE A 102 -3.39 6.43 -10.99
CA ILE A 102 -2.30 7.05 -11.76
C ILE A 102 -1.51 5.96 -12.51
N PRO A 103 -1.55 5.90 -13.85
CA PRO A 103 -0.83 4.89 -14.61
C PRO A 103 0.64 5.28 -14.86
N SER A 104 1.50 4.27 -15.03
CA SER A 104 2.81 4.47 -15.68
C SER A 104 2.60 5.05 -17.06
N THR A 105 3.42 6.01 -17.48
CA THR A 105 3.33 6.57 -18.82
C THR A 105 4.68 6.50 -19.54
N VAL A 106 4.66 6.05 -20.80
CA VAL A 106 5.81 6.15 -21.71
C VAL A 106 5.45 6.90 -22.97
N LEU A 107 6.42 7.63 -23.51
CA LEU A 107 6.27 8.51 -24.67
C LEU A 107 6.86 7.81 -25.88
N LEU A 108 6.10 7.68 -26.96
CA LEU A 108 6.55 7.00 -28.17
C LEU A 108 6.81 7.96 -29.31
N ASP A 109 8.02 7.93 -29.83
CA ASP A 109 8.38 8.51 -31.12
C ASP A 109 8.27 7.47 -32.24
N LYS A 110 8.63 7.89 -33.47
CA LYS A 110 8.59 7.02 -34.65
C LYS A 110 9.64 5.90 -34.60
N ILE A 111 10.83 6.16 -34.06
CA ILE A 111 11.94 5.19 -34.00
C ILE A 111 11.58 4.08 -33.03
N THR A 112 11.22 4.45 -31.79
CA THR A 112 10.84 3.50 -30.73
C THR A 112 9.67 2.64 -31.17
N ALA A 113 8.58 3.25 -31.68
CA ALA A 113 7.41 2.49 -32.12
C ALA A 113 7.74 1.46 -33.22
N ARG A 114 8.58 1.83 -34.20
CA ARG A 114 9.00 0.91 -35.27
C ARG A 114 9.84 -0.25 -34.73
N ARG A 115 10.79 0.03 -33.84
CA ARG A 115 11.65 -0.98 -33.22
C ARG A 115 10.83 -1.97 -32.39
N GLN A 116 9.90 -1.46 -31.57
CA GLN A 116 8.98 -2.27 -30.76
C GLN A 116 8.08 -3.16 -31.61
N ILE A 117 7.46 -2.63 -32.68
CA ILE A 117 6.63 -3.41 -33.60
C ILE A 117 7.45 -4.50 -34.30
N ARG A 118 8.67 -4.18 -34.75
CA ARG A 118 9.56 -5.14 -35.42
C ARG A 118 9.97 -6.29 -34.49
N ALA A 119 10.38 -5.96 -33.26
CA ALA A 119 10.77 -6.96 -32.26
C ALA A 119 9.60 -7.88 -31.92
N MET A 120 8.43 -7.30 -31.58
CA MET A 120 7.21 -8.05 -31.29
C MET A 120 6.81 -8.96 -32.46
N ALA A 121 6.84 -8.44 -33.69
CA ALA A 121 6.51 -9.21 -34.88
C ALA A 121 7.39 -10.45 -35.05
N ARG A 122 8.71 -10.28 -34.92
CA ARG A 122 9.67 -11.38 -35.08
C ARG A 122 9.54 -12.43 -33.99
N VAL A 123 9.34 -12.03 -32.74
CA VAL A 123 9.17 -12.97 -31.62
C VAL A 123 7.86 -13.74 -31.77
N MET A 124 6.75 -13.06 -32.08
CA MET A 124 5.45 -13.73 -32.21
C MET A 124 5.37 -14.64 -33.43
N GLN A 125 6.10 -14.37 -34.50
CA GLN A 125 6.20 -15.26 -35.66
C GLN A 125 6.84 -16.61 -35.34
N GLU A 126 7.67 -16.72 -34.29
CA GLU A 126 8.20 -18.00 -33.82
C GLU A 126 7.12 -18.92 -33.22
N ILE A 127 6.00 -18.34 -32.77
CA ILE A 127 4.88 -19.04 -32.16
C ILE A 127 3.73 -19.20 -33.17
N LEU A 128 3.33 -18.11 -33.81
CA LEU A 128 2.16 -18.04 -34.69
C LEU A 128 2.50 -18.30 -36.17
N GLY A 129 3.77 -18.36 -36.54
CA GLY A 129 4.19 -18.40 -37.94
C GLY A 129 4.02 -17.05 -38.65
N SER A 130 4.33 -17.04 -39.95
CA SER A 130 4.32 -15.83 -40.79
C SER A 130 2.93 -15.43 -41.31
N ASN A 131 1.97 -16.34 -41.32
CA ASN A 131 0.64 -16.11 -41.86
C ASN A 131 -0.27 -15.45 -40.81
N ARG A 132 -1.09 -14.48 -41.25
CA ARG A 132 -2.14 -13.88 -40.42
C ARG A 132 -3.28 -14.88 -40.22
N ARG A 133 -3.93 -14.83 -39.05
CA ARG A 133 -4.96 -15.79 -38.63
C ARG A 133 -6.21 -15.10 -38.08
N PRO A 134 -7.40 -15.71 -38.08
CA PRO A 134 -8.55 -15.17 -37.38
C PRO A 134 -8.30 -15.07 -35.88
N PHE A 135 -8.69 -13.96 -35.25
CA PHE A 135 -8.54 -13.73 -33.81
C PHE A 135 -9.91 -13.71 -33.12
N CYS A 136 -10.06 -14.52 -32.08
CA CYS A 136 -11.16 -14.47 -31.13
C CYS A 136 -10.69 -13.77 -29.85
N ILE A 137 -11.19 -12.56 -29.61
CA ILE A 137 -10.71 -11.70 -28.52
C ILE A 137 -11.71 -11.78 -27.37
N MET A 138 -11.26 -12.29 -26.24
CA MET A 138 -12.00 -12.35 -24.99
C MET A 138 -11.89 -11.01 -24.25
N ASP A 139 -12.29 -9.94 -24.95
CA ASP A 139 -12.35 -8.59 -24.43
C ASP A 139 -13.48 -7.78 -25.09
N ILE A 140 -13.77 -6.60 -24.55
CA ILE A 140 -14.78 -5.67 -25.08
C ILE A 140 -14.29 -5.10 -26.43
N ASP A 141 -15.19 -5.02 -27.40
CA ASP A 141 -14.94 -4.35 -28.67
C ASP A 141 -14.58 -2.87 -28.42
N PRO A 142 -13.39 -2.39 -28.86
CA PRO A 142 -12.97 -1.01 -28.65
C PRO A 142 -13.84 0.03 -29.38
N THR A 143 -14.66 -0.39 -30.33
CA THR A 143 -15.63 0.48 -31.05
C THR A 143 -16.98 0.58 -30.36
N SER A 144 -17.24 -0.23 -29.33
CA SER A 144 -18.50 -0.22 -28.57
C SER A 144 -18.69 1.07 -27.79
N PRO A 145 -19.92 1.62 -27.70
CA PRO A 145 -20.22 2.75 -26.81
C PRO A 145 -19.93 2.46 -25.33
N ASN A 146 -19.83 1.18 -24.95
CA ASN A 146 -19.52 0.74 -23.59
C ASN A 146 -17.99 0.71 -23.30
N ALA A 147 -17.14 1.04 -24.28
CA ALA A 147 -15.68 0.96 -24.23
C ALA A 147 -14.98 2.12 -23.47
N THR A 148 -15.51 2.54 -22.32
CA THR A 148 -14.93 3.63 -21.50
C THR A 148 -13.81 3.12 -20.58
N ASN A 149 -12.68 3.85 -20.51
CA ASN A 149 -11.50 3.55 -19.68
C ASN A 149 -10.71 2.26 -20.04
N LEU A 150 -10.60 1.92 -21.33
CA LEU A 150 -9.86 0.74 -21.81
C LEU A 150 -8.38 0.98 -22.20
N GLY A 151 -7.80 2.15 -21.92
CA GLY A 151 -6.53 2.62 -22.50
C GLY A 151 -5.41 1.57 -22.65
N ALA A 152 -4.92 1.01 -21.53
CA ALA A 152 -3.87 0.01 -21.52
C ALA A 152 -4.29 -1.35 -22.15
N ARG A 153 -5.57 -1.73 -22.00
CA ARG A 153 -6.15 -2.97 -22.58
C ARG A 153 -6.17 -2.92 -24.09
N ILE A 154 -6.64 -1.80 -24.66
CA ILE A 154 -6.66 -1.59 -26.11
C ILE A 154 -5.24 -1.58 -26.65
N ALA A 155 -4.30 -0.90 -25.99
CA ALA A 155 -2.91 -0.86 -26.42
C ALA A 155 -2.30 -2.28 -26.49
N ALA A 156 -2.54 -3.12 -25.48
CA ALA A 156 -2.09 -4.50 -25.46
C ALA A 156 -2.71 -5.33 -26.60
N VAL A 157 -4.04 -5.30 -26.76
CA VAL A 157 -4.75 -6.04 -27.83
C VAL A 157 -4.29 -5.57 -29.22
N LYS A 158 -4.21 -4.26 -29.44
CA LYS A 158 -3.86 -3.63 -30.73
C LYS A 158 -2.49 -4.06 -31.24
N GLY A 159 -1.53 -4.32 -30.35
CA GLY A 159 -0.23 -4.86 -30.73
C GLY A 159 -0.35 -6.21 -31.45
N TYR A 160 -1.21 -7.10 -30.94
CA TYR A 160 -1.43 -8.44 -31.50
C TYR A 160 -2.34 -8.47 -32.73
N LEU A 161 -3.21 -7.46 -32.90
CA LEU A 161 -4.06 -7.36 -34.10
C LEU A 161 -3.27 -7.27 -35.41
N ASN A 162 -1.98 -6.91 -35.36
CA ASN A 162 -1.11 -6.94 -36.54
C ASN A 162 -0.92 -8.36 -37.13
N PHE A 163 -1.18 -9.41 -36.33
CA PHE A 163 -1.14 -10.81 -36.74
C PHE A 163 -2.52 -11.36 -37.14
N ALA A 164 -3.58 -10.56 -36.99
CA ALA A 164 -4.94 -10.99 -37.26
C ALA A 164 -5.29 -10.80 -38.76
N SER A 165 -5.95 -11.79 -39.37
CA SER A 165 -6.62 -11.65 -40.66
C SER A 165 -8.03 -11.06 -40.49
N SER A 166 -8.68 -11.39 -39.38
CA SER A 166 -9.95 -10.84 -38.89
C SER A 166 -9.96 -10.87 -37.35
N SER A 167 -10.79 -10.05 -36.71
CA SER A 167 -10.91 -9.98 -35.25
C SER A 167 -12.37 -9.93 -34.83
N HIS A 168 -12.78 -10.84 -33.95
CA HIS A 168 -14.12 -10.91 -33.37
C HIS A 168 -14.02 -10.83 -31.84
N TYR A 169 -14.92 -10.08 -31.21
CA TYR A 169 -14.93 -9.84 -29.77
C TYR A 169 -16.08 -10.59 -29.10
N PHE A 170 -15.81 -11.21 -27.94
CA PHE A 170 -16.76 -12.13 -27.29
C PHE A 170 -17.07 -11.77 -25.83
N ILE A 171 -16.68 -10.57 -25.38
CA ILE A 171 -17.03 -10.03 -24.06
C ILE A 171 -17.78 -8.71 -24.25
N ASP A 172 -18.82 -8.47 -23.45
CA ASP A 172 -19.53 -7.19 -23.38
C ASP A 172 -19.62 -6.71 -21.92
N ALA A 173 -20.13 -5.49 -21.72
CA ALA A 173 -20.49 -4.95 -20.42
C ALA A 173 -21.66 -3.98 -20.57
N GLN A 174 -22.66 -4.09 -19.68
CA GLN A 174 -23.84 -3.20 -19.63
C GLN A 174 -23.52 -1.76 -19.13
N GLY A 175 -22.24 -1.35 -19.18
CA GLY A 175 -21.75 -0.03 -18.78
C GLY A 175 -20.32 -0.05 -18.20
N PRO A 176 -19.71 1.12 -17.96
CA PRO A 176 -18.29 1.26 -17.56
C PRO A 176 -17.91 0.59 -16.22
N HIS A 177 -18.92 0.44 -15.36
CA HIS A 177 -18.83 -0.15 -14.02
C HIS A 177 -19.56 -1.49 -13.90
N ALA A 178 -20.20 -1.97 -14.97
CA ALA A 178 -20.88 -3.25 -14.99
C ALA A 178 -19.86 -4.41 -15.07
N PRO A 179 -20.21 -5.61 -14.56
CA PRO A 179 -19.41 -6.81 -14.75
C PRO A 179 -19.23 -7.15 -16.23
N LEU A 180 -18.11 -7.78 -16.56
CA LEU A 180 -17.89 -8.35 -17.88
C LEU A 180 -18.81 -9.55 -18.10
N GLU A 181 -19.44 -9.62 -19.26
CA GLU A 181 -20.37 -10.65 -19.68
C GLU A 181 -19.78 -11.42 -20.87
N PHE A 182 -19.77 -12.75 -20.80
CA PHE A 182 -19.34 -13.60 -21.89
C PHE A 182 -20.48 -13.84 -22.86
N LEU A 183 -20.27 -13.52 -24.13
CA LEU A 183 -21.22 -13.75 -25.22
C LEU A 183 -21.15 -15.23 -25.67
N GLU A 184 -21.55 -16.13 -24.78
CA GLU A 184 -21.36 -17.58 -24.92
C GLU A 184 -21.98 -18.13 -26.21
N ASP A 185 -23.26 -17.85 -26.46
CA ASP A 185 -23.97 -18.36 -27.64
C ASP A 185 -23.30 -17.91 -28.95
N THR A 186 -22.91 -16.64 -29.03
CA THR A 186 -22.20 -16.07 -30.17
C THR A 186 -20.83 -16.72 -30.37
N PHE A 187 -20.10 -16.98 -29.28
CA PHE A 187 -18.80 -17.64 -29.33
C PHE A 187 -18.90 -19.09 -29.78
N VAL A 188 -19.83 -19.85 -29.19
CA VAL A 188 -20.09 -21.25 -29.54
C VAL A 188 -20.52 -21.35 -31.01
N GLN A 189 -21.42 -20.48 -31.46
CA GLN A 189 -21.85 -20.43 -32.85
C GLN A 189 -20.68 -20.10 -33.77
N HIS A 190 -19.88 -19.08 -33.46
CA HIS A 190 -18.71 -18.70 -34.25
C HIS A 190 -17.76 -19.88 -34.44
N LEU A 191 -17.34 -20.53 -33.33
CA LEU A 191 -16.42 -21.67 -33.38
C LEU A 191 -17.01 -22.86 -34.15
N SER A 192 -18.32 -23.10 -34.06
CA SER A 192 -19.00 -24.20 -34.76
C SER A 192 -19.09 -23.98 -36.28
N THR A 193 -18.96 -22.74 -36.74
CA THR A 193 -19.04 -22.38 -38.18
C THR A 193 -17.67 -22.21 -38.85
N LEU A 194 -16.57 -22.42 -38.13
CA LEU A 194 -15.23 -22.29 -38.68
C LEU A 194 -14.93 -23.36 -39.73
N SER A 195 -14.10 -23.00 -40.72
CA SER A 195 -13.56 -23.99 -41.65
C SER A 195 -12.60 -24.94 -40.92
N ALA A 196 -12.66 -26.23 -41.23
CA ALA A 196 -11.86 -27.25 -40.55
C ALA A 196 -10.34 -27.10 -40.76
N ASP A 197 -9.92 -26.31 -41.75
CA ASP A 197 -8.54 -26.17 -42.19
C ASP A 197 -7.87 -24.84 -41.78
N GLU A 198 -8.61 -23.85 -41.26
CA GLU A 198 -8.05 -22.53 -40.93
C GLU A 198 -7.76 -22.40 -39.42
N PRO A 199 -6.49 -22.38 -38.98
CA PRO A 199 -6.15 -22.22 -37.58
C PRO A 199 -6.41 -20.79 -37.09
N LEU A 200 -6.94 -20.67 -35.87
CA LEU A 200 -7.22 -19.38 -35.25
C LEU A 200 -6.34 -19.10 -34.02
N VAL A 201 -6.48 -17.89 -33.48
CA VAL A 201 -5.91 -17.48 -32.19
C VAL A 201 -7.01 -16.99 -31.27
N ILE A 202 -7.11 -17.57 -30.09
CA ILE A 202 -7.93 -17.01 -29.00
C ILE A 202 -7.02 -16.15 -28.13
N PHE A 203 -7.39 -14.89 -27.91
CA PHE A 203 -6.61 -13.95 -27.12
C PHE A 203 -7.42 -13.46 -25.91
N GLY A 204 -6.81 -13.40 -24.72
CA GLY A 204 -7.46 -12.81 -23.55
C GLY A 204 -6.52 -12.51 -22.39
N PHE A 205 -7.01 -11.82 -21.37
CA PHE A 205 -6.28 -11.66 -20.11
C PHE A 205 -6.49 -12.88 -19.23
N THR A 206 -5.44 -13.42 -18.60
CA THR A 206 -5.44 -14.74 -17.93
C THR A 206 -6.66 -14.93 -17.02
N PHE A 207 -6.94 -13.98 -16.12
CA PHE A 207 -8.08 -14.09 -15.20
C PHE A 207 -9.44 -14.14 -15.92
N VAL A 208 -9.68 -13.22 -16.86
CA VAL A 208 -10.96 -13.14 -17.59
C VAL A 208 -11.14 -14.36 -18.48
N LEU A 209 -10.07 -14.76 -19.17
CA LEU A 209 -10.06 -15.92 -20.05
C LEU A 209 -10.47 -17.19 -19.30
N TYR A 210 -9.95 -17.41 -18.10
CA TYR A 210 -10.31 -18.60 -17.34
C TYR A 210 -11.64 -18.47 -16.62
N HIS A 211 -11.79 -17.46 -15.75
CA HIS A 211 -12.94 -17.37 -14.85
C HIS A 211 -14.24 -17.05 -15.61
N THR A 212 -14.18 -16.19 -16.62
CA THR A 212 -15.38 -15.72 -17.33
C THR A 212 -15.73 -16.61 -18.52
N VAL A 213 -14.74 -17.26 -19.15
CA VAL A 213 -14.94 -18.04 -20.38
C VAL A 213 -14.78 -19.54 -20.13
N PHE A 214 -13.55 -20.01 -19.92
CA PHE A 214 -13.27 -21.46 -19.97
C PHE A 214 -13.79 -22.26 -18.78
N LYS A 215 -13.86 -21.68 -17.58
CA LYS A 215 -14.48 -22.32 -16.41
C LYS A 215 -15.96 -22.58 -16.66
N SER A 216 -16.69 -21.60 -17.20
CA SER A 216 -18.11 -21.75 -17.58
C SER A 216 -18.32 -22.85 -18.63
N LEU A 217 -17.53 -22.82 -19.71
CA LEU A 217 -17.61 -23.83 -20.77
C LEU A 217 -17.27 -25.24 -20.26
N LYS A 218 -16.26 -25.35 -19.39
CA LYS A 218 -15.88 -26.61 -18.75
C LYS A 218 -17.00 -27.16 -17.86
N ASP A 219 -17.56 -26.34 -16.97
CA ASP A 219 -18.63 -26.71 -16.04
C ASP A 219 -19.90 -27.14 -16.77
N LYS A 220 -20.18 -26.54 -17.94
CA LYS A 220 -21.29 -26.92 -18.83
C LYS A 220 -21.01 -28.13 -19.72
N GLY A 221 -19.77 -28.66 -19.70
CA GLY A 221 -19.36 -29.80 -20.52
C GLY A 221 -19.25 -29.49 -22.01
N ILE A 222 -19.15 -28.22 -22.40
CA ILE A 222 -18.99 -27.80 -23.81
C ILE A 222 -17.56 -28.13 -24.25
N ARG A 223 -17.43 -28.71 -25.45
CA ARG A 223 -16.16 -29.17 -26.03
C ARG A 223 -16.10 -28.85 -27.52
N PHE A 224 -14.91 -28.52 -28.01
CA PHE A 224 -14.61 -28.25 -29.40
C PHE A 224 -13.44 -29.11 -29.89
N THR A 225 -13.21 -29.12 -31.21
CA THR A 225 -11.99 -29.65 -31.81
C THR A 225 -11.49 -28.62 -32.80
N LEU A 226 -10.59 -27.76 -32.36
CA LEU A 226 -10.08 -26.69 -33.22
C LEU A 226 -9.10 -27.20 -34.29
N PRO A 227 -9.00 -26.51 -35.43
CA PRO A 227 -8.03 -26.84 -36.47
C PRO A 227 -6.60 -26.90 -35.93
N LYS A 228 -5.81 -27.84 -36.46
CA LYS A 228 -4.43 -28.06 -36.03
C LYS A 228 -3.61 -26.77 -36.16
N GLY A 229 -2.87 -26.44 -35.11
CA GLY A 229 -2.09 -25.21 -35.05
C GLY A 229 -2.86 -24.01 -34.52
N SER A 230 -4.11 -24.14 -34.07
CA SER A 230 -4.80 -23.08 -33.32
C SER A 230 -4.09 -22.82 -31.98
N HIS A 231 -4.08 -21.58 -31.51
CA HIS A 231 -3.38 -21.20 -30.27
C HIS A 231 -4.28 -20.38 -29.35
N VAL A 232 -4.03 -20.49 -28.06
CA VAL A 232 -4.56 -19.56 -27.06
C VAL A 232 -3.38 -18.72 -26.57
N ILE A 233 -3.50 -17.39 -26.70
CA ILE A 233 -2.51 -16.45 -26.17
C ILE A 233 -3.15 -15.70 -25.02
N HIS A 234 -2.44 -15.60 -23.90
CA HIS A 234 -2.93 -14.83 -22.78
C HIS A 234 -1.83 -14.04 -22.06
N ILE A 235 -2.25 -12.96 -21.40
CA ILE A 235 -1.36 -12.02 -20.71
C ILE A 235 -1.93 -11.59 -19.36
N GLY A 236 -1.11 -11.65 -18.30
CA GLY A 236 -1.37 -11.05 -16.97
C GLY A 236 -2.64 -11.52 -16.21
N GLY A 237 -2.72 -11.29 -14.89
CA GLY A 237 -3.90 -11.68 -14.10
C GLY A 237 -3.79 -13.02 -13.36
N TRP A 238 -2.58 -13.50 -13.05
CA TRP A 238 -2.37 -14.75 -12.31
C TRP A 238 -2.76 -14.64 -10.82
N LYS A 239 -2.64 -13.46 -10.20
CA LYS A 239 -2.73 -13.29 -8.74
C LYS A 239 -4.02 -13.80 -8.10
N LYS A 240 -5.17 -13.61 -8.75
CA LYS A 240 -6.46 -14.10 -8.21
C LYS A 240 -6.70 -15.58 -8.47
N LEU A 241 -6.19 -16.13 -9.57
CA LEU A 241 -6.30 -17.56 -9.84
C LEU A 241 -5.50 -18.38 -8.81
N GLU A 242 -4.35 -17.89 -8.38
CA GLU A 242 -3.58 -18.47 -7.28
C GLU A 242 -4.39 -18.53 -5.98
N SER A 243 -5.17 -17.49 -5.68
CA SER A 243 -6.07 -17.47 -4.51
C SER A 243 -7.23 -18.46 -4.61
N GLU A 244 -7.64 -18.81 -5.83
CA GLU A 244 -8.60 -19.88 -6.13
C GLU A 244 -7.93 -21.27 -6.29
N LYS A 245 -6.62 -21.38 -6.01
CA LYS A 245 -5.81 -22.61 -6.15
C LYS A 245 -5.76 -23.15 -7.59
N VAL A 246 -5.89 -22.29 -8.59
CA VAL A 246 -5.70 -22.64 -10.00
C VAL A 246 -4.25 -22.32 -10.38
N ASP A 247 -3.44 -23.37 -10.55
CA ASP A 247 -2.07 -23.22 -11.05
C ASP A 247 -2.04 -23.23 -12.60
N LYS A 248 -0.86 -22.92 -13.14
CA LYS A 248 -0.66 -22.79 -14.59
C LYS A 248 -0.88 -24.10 -15.36
N ALA A 249 -0.52 -25.23 -14.75
CA ALA A 249 -0.73 -26.54 -15.37
C ALA A 249 -2.23 -26.85 -15.51
N THR A 250 -2.99 -26.60 -14.44
CA THR A 250 -4.46 -26.75 -14.42
C THR A 250 -5.12 -25.80 -15.42
N PHE A 251 -4.71 -24.53 -15.44
CA PHE A 251 -5.20 -23.54 -16.41
C PHE A 251 -5.01 -24.01 -17.85
N ASN A 252 -3.79 -24.43 -18.21
CA ASN A 252 -3.48 -24.85 -19.58
C ASN A 252 -4.26 -26.11 -19.96
N GLN A 253 -4.37 -27.08 -19.04
CA GLN A 253 -5.09 -28.32 -19.29
C GLN A 253 -6.59 -28.09 -19.48
N ASP A 254 -7.21 -27.27 -18.63
CA ASP A 254 -8.65 -26.99 -18.70
C ASP A 254 -9.05 -26.32 -20.02
N ILE A 255 -8.23 -25.37 -20.48
CA ILE A 255 -8.46 -24.70 -21.76
C ILE A 255 -8.22 -25.67 -22.92
N ALA A 256 -7.15 -26.47 -22.85
CA ALA A 256 -6.82 -27.47 -23.86
C ALA A 256 -7.95 -28.50 -24.02
N ASP A 257 -8.48 -29.00 -22.90
CA ASP A 257 -9.60 -29.96 -22.87
C ASP A 257 -10.86 -29.36 -23.51
N VAL A 258 -11.18 -28.10 -23.22
CA VAL A 258 -12.36 -27.43 -23.79
C VAL A 258 -12.23 -27.26 -25.31
N LEU A 259 -11.04 -26.91 -25.80
CA LEU A 259 -10.83 -26.55 -27.21
C LEU A 259 -10.37 -27.72 -28.10
N GLY A 260 -9.96 -28.84 -27.52
CA GLY A 260 -9.37 -29.95 -28.27
C GLY A 260 -8.02 -29.58 -28.90
N ILE A 261 -7.18 -28.86 -28.15
CA ILE A 261 -5.80 -28.49 -28.53
C ILE A 261 -4.81 -29.06 -27.51
N GLU A 262 -3.51 -29.02 -27.81
CA GLU A 262 -2.48 -29.42 -26.84
C GLU A 262 -2.25 -28.33 -25.77
N PRO A 263 -1.97 -28.68 -24.50
CA PRO A 263 -1.64 -27.70 -23.45
C PRO A 263 -0.47 -26.78 -23.81
N SER A 264 0.47 -27.23 -24.65
CA SER A 264 1.58 -26.40 -25.15
C SER A 264 1.15 -25.30 -26.13
N GLN A 265 -0.07 -25.35 -26.65
CA GLN A 265 -0.66 -24.32 -27.51
C GLN A 265 -1.38 -23.22 -26.71
N VAL A 266 -1.44 -23.35 -25.38
CA VAL A 266 -1.87 -22.31 -24.45
C VAL A 266 -0.63 -21.56 -23.96
N VAL A 267 -0.40 -20.39 -24.55
CA VAL A 267 0.85 -19.64 -24.44
C VAL A 267 0.65 -18.39 -23.59
N ASP A 268 1.28 -18.40 -22.42
CA ASP A 268 1.39 -17.24 -21.53
C ASP A 268 2.49 -16.30 -22.04
N ILE A 269 2.17 -15.02 -22.22
CA ILE A 269 3.14 -14.00 -22.65
C ILE A 269 3.39 -13.02 -21.50
N TYR A 270 4.68 -12.87 -21.17
CA TYR A 270 5.11 -11.81 -20.27
C TYR A 270 5.58 -10.60 -21.06
N GLY A 271 5.24 -9.42 -20.55
CA GLY A 271 5.60 -8.12 -21.08
C GLY A 271 5.00 -7.02 -20.22
N PHE A 272 5.59 -5.83 -20.25
CA PHE A 272 5.16 -4.69 -19.43
C PHE A 272 5.31 -3.38 -20.21
N THR A 273 4.58 -2.34 -19.78
CA THR A 273 4.39 -1.11 -20.56
C THR A 273 5.71 -0.36 -20.80
N GLU A 274 6.59 -0.36 -19.81
CA GLU A 274 7.84 0.38 -19.81
C GLU A 274 8.85 -0.18 -20.84
N GLN A 275 8.71 -1.45 -21.21
CA GLN A 275 9.42 -2.07 -22.32
C GLN A 275 8.48 -2.73 -23.34
N MET A 276 7.44 -2.00 -23.74
CA MET A 276 6.47 -2.51 -24.72
C MET A 276 7.18 -2.99 -26.01
N GLY A 277 6.66 -4.06 -26.61
CA GLY A 277 7.22 -4.67 -27.83
C GLY A 277 8.22 -5.79 -27.58
N LEU A 278 8.74 -5.92 -26.34
CA LEU A 278 9.45 -7.11 -25.89
C LEU A 278 8.46 -8.08 -25.27
N ASN A 279 8.17 -9.15 -25.99
CA ASN A 279 7.26 -10.20 -25.54
C ASN A 279 8.05 -11.46 -25.23
N TYR A 280 7.70 -12.11 -24.13
CA TYR A 280 8.34 -13.34 -23.70
C TYR A 280 7.29 -14.46 -23.60
N PRO A 281 6.98 -15.11 -24.73
CA PRO A 281 6.07 -16.25 -24.74
C PRO A 281 6.71 -17.44 -24.02
N ASP A 282 5.88 -18.23 -23.36
CA ASP A 282 6.27 -19.53 -22.84
C ASP A 282 6.69 -20.48 -23.97
N CYS A 283 7.75 -21.24 -23.73
CA CYS A 283 7.97 -22.49 -24.44
C CYS A 283 7.20 -23.64 -23.77
N HIS A 284 7.14 -24.80 -24.42
CA HIS A 284 6.42 -25.97 -23.87
C HIS A 284 7.00 -26.52 -22.56
N ALA A 285 8.21 -26.12 -22.18
CA ALA A 285 8.79 -26.42 -20.87
C ALA A 285 8.43 -25.39 -19.78
N GLY A 286 7.54 -24.43 -20.07
CA GLY A 286 7.12 -23.37 -19.15
C GLY A 286 8.22 -22.36 -18.83
N TRP A 287 9.19 -22.18 -19.72
CA TRP A 287 10.25 -21.17 -19.61
C TRP A 287 10.05 -20.06 -20.63
N LYS A 288 10.54 -18.87 -20.29
CA LYS A 288 10.57 -17.72 -21.19
C LYS A 288 12.00 -17.51 -21.66
N HIS A 289 12.22 -17.59 -22.97
CA HIS A 289 13.56 -17.48 -23.53
C HIS A 289 13.94 -16.02 -23.80
N VAL A 290 15.16 -15.64 -23.41
CA VAL A 290 15.69 -14.31 -23.66
C VAL A 290 16.16 -14.24 -25.11
N HIS A 291 15.47 -13.44 -25.92
CA HIS A 291 15.80 -13.25 -27.33
C HIS A 291 16.89 -12.17 -27.55
N ALA A 292 17.40 -12.06 -28.77
CA ALA A 292 18.47 -11.15 -29.19
C ALA A 292 18.22 -9.67 -28.84
N TYR A 293 16.96 -9.25 -28.70
CA TYR A 293 16.57 -7.86 -28.45
C TYR A 293 16.52 -7.48 -26.96
N SER A 294 16.87 -8.41 -26.06
CA SER A 294 16.89 -8.15 -24.63
C SER A 294 17.94 -8.94 -23.88
N ASP A 295 18.17 -8.52 -22.64
CA ASP A 295 18.80 -9.34 -21.62
C ASP A 295 18.01 -9.29 -20.31
N VAL A 296 18.21 -10.30 -19.46
CA VAL A 296 17.54 -10.43 -18.16
C VAL A 296 18.57 -10.70 -17.07
N ILE A 297 18.44 -9.99 -15.96
CA ILE A 297 19.26 -10.14 -14.75
C ILE A 297 18.31 -10.40 -13.58
N VAL A 298 18.72 -11.25 -12.64
CA VAL A 298 18.00 -11.45 -11.38
C VAL A 298 18.79 -10.75 -10.28
N ARG A 299 18.14 -9.89 -9.50
CA ARG A 299 18.76 -9.09 -8.44
C ARG A 299 18.29 -9.53 -7.05
N ASP A 300 19.19 -9.63 -6.09
CA ASP A 300 18.81 -9.96 -4.70
C ASP A 300 17.94 -8.83 -4.12
N GLU A 301 16.80 -9.19 -3.53
CA GLU A 301 15.85 -8.19 -3.00
C GLU A 301 16.44 -7.33 -1.86
N LYS A 302 17.49 -7.80 -1.18
CA LYS A 302 18.06 -7.12 -0.01
C LYS A 302 19.03 -6.03 -0.41
N ASP A 303 19.86 -6.27 -1.42
CA ASP A 303 20.97 -5.39 -1.78
C ASP A 303 21.05 -5.01 -3.27
N LEU A 304 20.28 -5.66 -4.13
CA LEU A 304 20.27 -5.50 -5.59
C LEU A 304 21.57 -5.97 -6.28
N THR A 305 22.34 -6.86 -5.65
CA THR A 305 23.44 -7.56 -6.33
C THR A 305 22.90 -8.60 -7.34
N GLU A 306 23.68 -8.93 -8.38
CA GLU A 306 23.30 -9.99 -9.32
C GLU A 306 23.28 -11.36 -8.62
N CYS A 307 22.18 -12.08 -8.79
CA CYS A 307 22.02 -13.44 -8.29
C CYS A 307 22.67 -14.47 -9.22
N ALA A 308 23.13 -15.58 -8.65
CA ALA A 308 23.57 -16.72 -9.42
C ALA A 308 22.38 -17.44 -10.11
N ASP A 309 22.66 -18.23 -11.15
CA ASP A 309 21.65 -19.06 -11.81
C ASP A 309 20.91 -19.95 -10.80
N GLY A 310 19.60 -20.08 -10.96
CA GLY A 310 18.73 -20.84 -10.06
C GLY A 310 18.30 -20.12 -8.78
N GLN A 311 18.84 -18.94 -8.47
CA GLN A 311 18.39 -18.13 -7.34
C GLN A 311 17.20 -17.24 -7.73
N ILE A 312 16.25 -17.08 -6.80
CA ILE A 312 15.07 -16.23 -6.97
C ILE A 312 15.40 -14.81 -6.50
N GLY A 313 15.05 -13.82 -7.31
CA GLY A 313 15.20 -12.39 -6.99
C GLY A 313 14.35 -11.52 -7.91
N LEU A 314 14.53 -10.20 -7.85
CA LEU A 314 13.83 -9.23 -8.70
C LEU A 314 14.31 -9.35 -10.14
N LEU A 315 13.38 -9.32 -11.09
CA LEU A 315 13.69 -9.35 -12.51
C LEU A 315 14.04 -7.94 -13.00
N GLU A 316 15.22 -7.82 -13.59
CA GLU A 316 15.69 -6.65 -14.31
C GLU A 316 15.78 -6.97 -15.81
N PHE A 317 15.24 -6.08 -16.64
CA PHE A 317 15.21 -6.26 -18.09
C PHE A 317 15.99 -5.15 -18.80
N LEU A 318 16.85 -5.59 -19.72
CA LEU A 318 17.68 -4.71 -20.53
C LEU A 318 17.24 -4.78 -21.99
N SER A 319 17.25 -3.64 -22.69
CA SER A 319 16.92 -3.58 -24.11
C SER A 319 17.43 -2.32 -24.82
N PRO A 320 17.96 -2.42 -26.05
CA PRO A 320 18.38 -1.29 -26.86
C PRO A 320 17.23 -0.70 -27.72
N LEU A 321 15.96 -1.06 -27.46
CA LEU A 321 14.86 -0.67 -28.35
C LEU A 321 14.34 0.75 -28.09
N GLN A 322 14.33 1.18 -26.83
CA GLN A 322 13.76 2.44 -26.40
C GLN A 322 14.69 3.59 -26.79
N HIS A 323 14.18 4.56 -27.55
CA HIS A 323 14.91 5.74 -28.01
C HIS A 323 14.28 7.04 -27.48
N SER A 324 12.95 7.09 -27.36
CA SER A 324 12.24 8.29 -26.95
C SER A 324 12.20 8.53 -25.44
N TYR A 325 12.57 7.54 -24.63
CA TYR A 325 12.61 7.60 -23.16
C TYR A 325 13.58 6.54 -22.63
N PRO A 326 14.18 6.74 -21.43
CA PRO A 326 15.19 5.82 -20.87
C PRO A 326 14.54 4.55 -20.29
N GLY A 327 13.87 3.76 -21.14
CA GLY A 327 13.25 2.48 -20.77
C GLY A 327 14.16 1.27 -20.95
N ASN A 328 15.46 1.49 -21.11
CA ASN A 328 16.39 0.49 -21.60
C ASN A 328 16.88 -0.46 -20.51
N VAL A 329 16.93 -0.04 -19.25
CA VAL A 329 17.35 -0.86 -18.11
C VAL A 329 16.34 -0.67 -17.00
N VAL A 330 15.44 -1.64 -16.83
CA VAL A 330 14.26 -1.52 -15.94
C VAL A 330 14.26 -2.62 -14.90
N LEU A 331 14.29 -2.23 -13.62
CA LEU A 331 14.09 -3.14 -12.49
C LEU A 331 12.60 -3.23 -12.19
N THR A 332 12.05 -4.44 -12.25
CA THR A 332 10.64 -4.71 -11.99
C THR A 332 10.40 -5.10 -10.54
N ASP A 333 9.13 -5.08 -10.12
CA ASP A 333 8.69 -5.63 -8.83
C ASP A 333 8.35 -7.14 -8.94
N ASP A 334 8.63 -7.76 -10.09
CA ASP A 334 8.35 -9.17 -10.38
C ASP A 334 9.54 -10.04 -9.92
N LEU A 335 9.25 -11.12 -9.22
CA LEU A 335 10.23 -12.10 -8.77
C LEU A 335 10.39 -13.20 -9.80
N GLY A 336 11.62 -13.61 -10.07
CA GLY A 336 11.90 -14.67 -11.00
C GLY A 336 13.25 -15.33 -10.78
N VAL A 337 13.51 -16.33 -11.62
CA VAL A 337 14.73 -17.12 -11.63
C VAL A 337 15.23 -17.25 -13.06
N ILE A 338 16.55 -17.25 -13.25
CA ILE A 338 17.19 -17.49 -14.55
C ILE A 338 17.97 -18.80 -14.57
N GLU A 339 18.09 -19.37 -15.77
CA GLU A 339 18.98 -20.47 -16.09
C GLU A 339 19.61 -20.26 -17.48
N ARG A 340 20.79 -20.84 -17.71
CA ARG A 340 21.52 -20.77 -18.99
C ARG A 340 21.74 -22.13 -19.66
N THR A 341 21.20 -23.21 -19.07
CA THR A 341 21.31 -24.57 -19.60
C THR A 341 20.40 -24.81 -20.81
N THR A 342 20.68 -25.86 -21.58
CA THR A 342 19.80 -26.30 -22.67
C THR A 342 18.41 -26.59 -22.13
N CYS A 343 17.41 -25.97 -22.74
CA CYS A 343 16.03 -26.17 -22.35
C CYS A 343 15.48 -27.48 -22.93
N ASP A 344 14.51 -28.08 -22.24
CA ASP A 344 13.76 -29.24 -22.73
C ASP A 344 13.00 -28.94 -24.03
N CYS A 345 12.88 -27.66 -24.40
CA CYS A 345 12.39 -27.25 -25.71
C CYS A 345 13.42 -27.26 -26.84
N GLY A 346 14.66 -27.64 -26.54
CA GLY A 346 15.78 -27.67 -27.48
C GLY A 346 16.47 -26.32 -27.69
N ARG A 347 15.92 -25.21 -27.19
CA ARG A 347 16.57 -23.89 -27.26
C ARG A 347 17.71 -23.81 -26.23
N VAL A 348 18.81 -23.19 -26.64
CA VAL A 348 19.99 -22.91 -25.82
C VAL A 348 20.05 -21.42 -25.52
N GLY A 349 20.62 -21.05 -24.38
CA GLY A 349 20.82 -19.65 -23.97
C GLY A 349 20.02 -19.29 -22.72
N LYS A 350 20.06 -18.00 -22.36
CA LYS A 350 19.43 -17.50 -21.13
C LYS A 350 17.91 -17.63 -21.21
N ARG A 351 17.29 -18.13 -20.14
CA ARG A 351 15.84 -18.25 -19.95
C ARG A 351 15.45 -17.86 -18.53
N PHE A 352 14.20 -17.46 -18.34
CA PHE A 352 13.68 -17.09 -17.03
C PHE A 352 12.26 -17.61 -16.78
N ARG A 353 11.87 -17.65 -15.51
CA ARG A 353 10.50 -17.88 -15.04
C ARG A 353 10.11 -16.79 -14.07
N VAL A 354 8.87 -16.35 -14.16
CA VAL A 354 8.26 -15.46 -13.16
C VAL A 354 7.67 -16.35 -12.06
N VAL A 355 8.07 -16.10 -10.82
CA VAL A 355 7.64 -16.86 -9.63
C VAL A 355 6.54 -16.11 -8.87
N GLY A 356 6.52 -14.78 -8.94
CA GLY A 356 5.53 -13.95 -8.26
C GLY A 356 5.91 -12.48 -8.27
N ARG A 357 5.50 -11.74 -7.24
CA ARG A 357 5.87 -10.34 -7.02
C ARG A 357 6.41 -10.10 -5.63
N ALA A 358 7.25 -9.08 -5.51
CA ALA A 358 7.77 -8.61 -4.24
C ALA A 358 6.65 -8.22 -3.26
N LYS A 359 6.88 -8.43 -1.95
CA LYS A 359 5.91 -8.07 -0.90
C LYS A 359 5.68 -6.56 -0.89
N LYS A 360 4.42 -6.15 -0.62
CA LYS A 360 3.97 -4.74 -0.63
C LYS A 360 4.08 -4.04 -1.99
N ALA A 361 4.41 -4.76 -3.07
CA ALA A 361 4.33 -4.22 -4.42
C ALA A 361 2.88 -3.90 -4.82
N GLU A 362 2.72 -2.85 -5.62
CA GLU A 362 1.43 -2.45 -6.15
C GLU A 362 0.88 -3.52 -7.12
N VAL A 363 -0.44 -3.72 -7.12
CA VAL A 363 -1.10 -4.53 -8.15
C VAL A 363 -1.06 -3.75 -9.47
N ARG A 364 -0.41 -4.30 -10.48
CA ARG A 364 -0.23 -3.68 -11.81
C ARG A 364 -0.44 -4.70 -12.91
N GLY A 365 -0.93 -4.24 -14.05
CA GLY A 365 -1.19 -5.09 -15.22
C GLY A 365 -2.69 -5.22 -15.49
N CYS A 366 -3.05 -5.20 -16.77
CA CYS A 366 -4.45 -5.10 -17.19
C CYS A 366 -5.29 -6.27 -16.69
N GLY A 367 -4.72 -7.48 -16.68
CA GLY A 367 -5.38 -8.69 -16.16
C GLY A 367 -5.63 -8.66 -14.66
N ASP A 368 -4.71 -8.12 -13.86
CA ASP A 368 -4.87 -8.06 -12.40
C ASP A 368 -5.89 -6.99 -11.98
N VAL A 369 -5.92 -5.84 -12.63
CA VAL A 369 -6.95 -4.80 -12.40
C VAL A 369 -8.35 -5.28 -12.78
N MET A 370 -8.47 -6.03 -13.89
CA MET A 370 -9.75 -6.57 -14.37
C MET A 370 -10.41 -7.51 -13.36
N SER A 371 -9.58 -8.27 -12.65
CA SER A 371 -10.05 -9.23 -11.66
C SER A 371 -10.92 -8.57 -10.58
N GLU A 372 -10.72 -7.28 -10.25
CA GLU A 372 -11.53 -6.53 -9.29
C GLU A 372 -12.94 -6.22 -9.79
N LYS A 373 -13.08 -5.85 -11.07
CA LYS A 373 -14.38 -5.54 -11.70
C LYS A 373 -15.26 -6.79 -11.85
N VAL A 374 -14.65 -7.93 -12.14
CA VAL A 374 -15.37 -9.23 -12.25
C VAL A 374 -15.85 -9.69 -10.88
N THR A 375 -15.04 -9.56 -9.82
CA THR A 375 -15.41 -10.00 -8.46
C THR A 375 -16.43 -9.11 -7.74
N ARG A 376 -16.75 -7.91 -8.23
CA ARG A 376 -17.82 -7.07 -7.63
C ARG A 376 -19.20 -7.76 -7.64
N LYS A 377 -19.34 -8.89 -8.36
CA LYS A 377 -20.55 -9.72 -8.40
C LYS A 377 -20.49 -10.97 -7.48
N ALA A 378 -19.99 -10.83 -6.26
CA ALA A 378 -20.11 -11.86 -5.22
C ALA A 378 -20.71 -11.35 -3.89
N SER A 379 -21.50 -10.27 -3.89
CA SER A 379 -22.20 -9.81 -2.67
C SER A 379 -23.73 -9.79 -2.74
N SER A 380 -24.34 -10.32 -3.81
CA SER A 380 -25.80 -10.29 -3.92
C SER A 380 -26.40 -11.49 -4.63
N THR A 381 -25.96 -12.71 -4.28
CA THR A 381 -26.87 -13.88 -4.12
C THR A 381 -26.06 -15.08 -3.64
N GLN A 382 -26.67 -15.86 -2.75
CA GLN A 382 -26.13 -16.99 -1.98
C GLN A 382 -25.20 -16.62 -0.82
N LEU A 383 -25.82 -16.30 0.32
CA LEU A 383 -25.32 -16.69 1.64
C LEU A 383 -25.14 -18.21 1.66
N ALA A 384 -24.04 -18.72 1.12
CA ALA A 384 -23.48 -19.95 1.67
C ALA A 384 -23.19 -19.63 3.15
N HIS A 385 -23.71 -20.44 4.07
CA HIS A 385 -23.45 -20.32 5.51
C HIS A 385 -21.93 -20.30 5.73
N GLN A 386 -21.36 -19.09 5.80
CA GLN A 386 -19.96 -18.93 6.14
C GLN A 386 -19.86 -19.29 7.62
N GLU A 387 -19.06 -20.32 7.92
CA GLU A 387 -18.82 -20.74 9.30
C GLU A 387 -18.33 -19.54 10.12
N GLU A 388 -19.07 -19.22 11.19
CA GLU A 388 -18.72 -18.11 12.07
C GLU A 388 -17.38 -18.40 12.75
N LYS A 389 -16.47 -17.42 12.75
CA LYS A 389 -15.15 -17.55 13.39
C LYS A 389 -14.82 -16.30 14.19
N MET A 390 -14.59 -16.51 15.48
CA MET A 390 -14.11 -15.49 16.41
C MET A 390 -13.10 -16.13 17.36
N VAL A 391 -12.04 -15.39 17.65
CA VAL A 391 -11.05 -15.75 18.68
C VAL A 391 -11.29 -14.83 19.87
N ILE A 392 -11.36 -15.39 21.07
CA ILE A 392 -11.51 -14.65 22.32
C ILE A 392 -10.17 -14.70 23.04
N TYR A 393 -9.51 -13.55 23.19
CA TYR A 393 -8.24 -13.45 23.92
C TYR A 393 -8.44 -13.09 25.40
N HIS A 394 -9.51 -12.36 25.71
CA HIS A 394 -9.90 -12.00 27.06
C HIS A 394 -11.42 -11.85 27.14
N SER A 395 -12.03 -12.33 28.22
CA SER A 395 -13.48 -12.26 28.45
C SER A 395 -13.77 -12.12 29.94
N PRO A 396 -14.84 -11.39 30.32
CA PRO A 396 -15.26 -11.27 31.71
C PRO A 396 -15.87 -12.56 32.29
N ILE A 397 -16.20 -13.51 31.42
CA ILE A 397 -16.82 -14.79 31.78
C ILE A 397 -16.12 -15.94 31.06
N CYS A 398 -16.18 -17.14 31.64
CA CYS A 398 -15.92 -18.37 30.90
C CYS A 398 -17.06 -18.57 29.90
N VAL A 399 -16.73 -18.64 28.62
CA VAL A 399 -17.70 -18.76 27.54
C VAL A 399 -17.84 -20.24 27.18
N ASP A 400 -19.07 -20.69 26.92
CA ASP A 400 -19.32 -22.05 26.45
C ASP A 400 -18.84 -22.19 24.99
N GLU A 401 -17.78 -22.96 24.79
CA GLU A 401 -17.15 -23.20 23.48
C GLU A 401 -18.07 -23.97 22.51
N THR A 402 -19.15 -24.59 23.00
CA THR A 402 -20.14 -25.29 22.16
C THR A 402 -21.12 -24.33 21.46
N LEU A 403 -21.23 -23.08 21.94
CA LEU A 403 -22.08 -22.07 21.33
C LEU A 403 -21.47 -21.51 20.05
N LEU A 404 -22.33 -21.10 19.11
CA LEU A 404 -21.90 -20.32 17.95
C LEU A 404 -21.18 -19.03 18.40
N PRO A 405 -20.13 -18.58 17.70
CA PRO A 405 -19.41 -17.35 18.03
C PRO A 405 -20.28 -16.10 18.22
N SER A 406 -21.36 -15.96 17.46
CA SER A 406 -22.34 -14.89 17.64
C SER A 406 -23.12 -14.98 18.95
N ALA A 407 -23.43 -16.17 19.43
CA ALA A 407 -24.08 -16.40 20.73
C ALA A 407 -23.09 -16.23 21.89
N GLN A 408 -21.83 -16.67 21.71
CA GLN A 408 -20.73 -16.37 22.62
C GLN A 408 -20.57 -14.86 22.83
N LEU A 409 -20.61 -14.09 21.73
CA LEU A 409 -20.54 -12.63 21.77
C LEU A 409 -21.71 -12.01 22.55
N ASP A 410 -22.94 -12.53 22.41
CA ASP A 410 -24.10 -12.05 23.16
C ASP A 410 -23.89 -12.23 24.68
N SER A 411 -23.39 -13.40 25.11
CA SER A 411 -23.08 -13.67 26.53
C SER A 411 -22.02 -12.71 27.07
N ILE A 412 -20.95 -12.46 26.31
CA ILE A 412 -19.92 -11.48 26.67
C ILE A 412 -20.53 -10.08 26.83
N LEU A 413 -21.33 -9.63 25.86
CA LEU A 413 -21.95 -8.30 25.90
C LEU A 413 -22.93 -8.14 27.05
N GLN A 414 -23.66 -9.20 27.43
CA GLN A 414 -24.52 -9.19 28.60
C GLN A 414 -23.72 -9.05 29.89
N ALA A 415 -22.63 -9.79 30.04
CA ALA A 415 -21.74 -9.69 31.19
C ALA A 415 -21.10 -8.29 31.29
N LEU A 416 -20.64 -7.73 30.18
CA LEU A 416 -20.07 -6.38 30.14
C LEU A 416 -21.09 -5.31 30.56
N LYS A 417 -22.35 -5.41 30.13
CA LYS A 417 -23.44 -4.51 30.56
C LYS A 417 -23.65 -4.57 32.08
N ALA A 418 -23.61 -5.76 32.67
CA ALA A 418 -23.72 -5.92 34.12
C ALA A 418 -22.52 -5.33 34.86
N LYS A 419 -21.29 -5.58 34.38
CA LYS A 419 -20.05 -5.10 35.00
C LYS A 419 -19.81 -3.60 34.80
N GLN A 420 -20.44 -2.99 33.79
CA GLN A 420 -20.43 -1.54 33.61
C GLN A 420 -21.04 -0.81 34.82
N ALA A 421 -22.10 -1.36 35.43
CA ALA A 421 -22.71 -0.77 36.62
C ALA A 421 -21.74 -0.75 37.80
N TRP A 422 -21.00 -1.84 38.04
CA TRP A 422 -19.95 -1.90 39.05
C TRP A 422 -18.88 -0.83 38.79
N LEU A 423 -18.42 -0.67 37.54
CA LEU A 423 -17.41 0.33 37.18
C LEU A 423 -17.90 1.77 37.43
N ALA A 424 -19.19 2.04 37.17
CA ALA A 424 -19.80 3.35 37.40
C ALA A 424 -19.75 3.80 38.87
N GLU A 425 -19.75 2.85 39.80
CA GLU A 425 -19.72 3.09 41.25
C GLU A 425 -18.30 3.28 41.81
N GLN A 426 -17.26 2.92 41.05
CA GLN A 426 -15.89 3.02 41.50
C GLN A 426 -15.43 4.49 41.62
N PRO A 427 -14.74 4.88 42.71
CA PRO A 427 -14.12 6.20 42.81
C PRO A 427 -13.06 6.41 41.73
N LEU A 428 -13.08 7.55 41.04
CA LEU A 428 -12.15 7.85 39.96
C LEU A 428 -10.67 7.74 40.40
N GLU A 429 -10.35 8.23 41.59
CA GLU A 429 -8.99 8.16 42.14
C GLU A 429 -8.53 6.72 42.46
N ALA A 430 -9.46 5.80 42.74
CA ALA A 430 -9.13 4.38 42.89
C ALA A 430 -8.72 3.78 41.54
N ILE A 431 -9.46 4.07 40.47
CA ILE A 431 -9.14 3.64 39.10
C ILE A 431 -7.76 4.19 38.67
N ILE A 432 -7.51 5.50 38.85
CA ILE A 432 -6.22 6.12 38.52
C ILE A 432 -5.07 5.47 39.31
N GLY A 433 -5.27 5.19 40.59
CA GLY A 433 -4.27 4.53 41.42
C GLY A 433 -3.98 3.09 41.00
N LEU A 434 -5.00 2.36 40.55
CA LEU A 434 -4.85 1.00 40.01
C LEU A 434 -4.04 1.01 38.71
N PHE A 435 -4.32 1.92 37.77
CA PHE A 435 -3.48 2.12 36.58
C PHE A 435 -2.02 2.45 36.95
N ASN A 436 -1.82 3.28 37.97
CA ASN A 436 -0.48 3.62 38.44
C ASN A 436 0.26 2.43 39.07
N ALA A 437 -0.46 1.51 39.71
CA ALA A 437 0.11 0.27 40.22
C ALA A 437 0.51 -0.66 39.06
N ALA A 438 -0.40 -0.87 38.10
CA ALA A 438 -0.15 -1.71 36.93
C ALA A 438 1.01 -1.19 36.07
N ARG A 439 1.03 0.11 35.73
CA ARG A 439 2.04 0.70 34.83
C ARG A 439 3.48 0.56 35.34
N LYS A 440 3.67 0.54 36.66
CA LYS A 440 4.99 0.38 37.28
C LYS A 440 5.58 -1.01 37.03
N THR A 441 4.74 -2.00 36.71
CA THR A 441 5.19 -3.37 36.39
C THR A 441 5.55 -3.56 34.92
N TRP A 442 5.12 -2.64 34.03
CA TRP A 442 5.22 -2.83 32.59
C TRP A 442 6.67 -2.87 32.08
N ALA A 443 7.55 -2.02 32.63
CA ALA A 443 8.94 -1.93 32.19
C ALA A 443 9.71 -3.25 32.41
N ASP A 444 9.43 -3.93 33.52
CA ASP A 444 10.14 -5.14 33.95
C ASP A 444 9.47 -6.44 33.47
N ASN A 445 8.29 -6.37 32.87
CA ASN A 445 7.56 -7.54 32.39
C ASN A 445 8.20 -8.13 31.11
N PRO A 446 8.73 -9.37 31.13
CA PRO A 446 9.36 -9.99 29.96
C PRO A 446 8.43 -10.14 28.75
N ALA A 447 7.13 -10.37 28.99
CA ALA A 447 6.16 -10.54 27.91
C ALA A 447 5.87 -9.22 27.16
N LEU A 448 6.22 -8.07 27.76
CA LEU A 448 6.09 -6.76 27.14
C LEU A 448 7.41 -6.22 26.56
N ALA A 449 8.50 -6.98 26.63
CA ALA A 449 9.84 -6.52 26.26
C ALA A 449 9.93 -6.08 24.79
N SER A 450 9.24 -6.78 23.88
CA SER A 450 9.17 -6.43 22.44
C SER A 450 8.49 -5.08 22.18
N TYR A 451 7.62 -4.61 23.09
CA TYR A 451 6.84 -3.38 22.92
C TYR A 451 7.48 -2.14 23.56
N ARG A 452 8.61 -2.30 24.27
CA ARG A 452 9.28 -1.19 25.01
C ARG A 452 9.53 0.03 24.12
N HIS A 453 10.09 -0.21 22.93
CA HIS A 453 10.46 0.85 21.98
C HIS A 453 9.38 1.15 20.95
N THR A 454 8.34 0.31 20.84
CA THR A 454 7.22 0.50 19.89
C THR A 454 5.96 1.07 20.54
N GLY A 455 6.05 1.55 21.78
CA GLY A 455 5.03 2.40 22.39
C GLY A 455 4.79 2.21 23.89
N LEU A 456 5.28 1.12 24.49
CA LEU A 456 5.02 0.83 25.90
C LEU A 456 5.60 1.88 26.86
N ASN A 457 6.84 2.34 26.62
CA ASN A 457 7.45 3.37 27.48
C ASN A 457 6.63 4.66 27.43
N PHE A 458 6.24 5.06 26.23
CA PHE A 458 5.40 6.24 26.02
C PHE A 458 4.03 6.08 26.70
N LEU A 459 3.37 4.91 26.56
CA LEU A 459 2.11 4.62 27.23
C LEU A 459 2.24 4.65 28.76
N SER A 460 3.33 4.09 29.32
CA SER A 460 3.59 4.10 30.76
C SER A 460 3.75 5.51 31.33
N GLU A 461 4.45 6.38 30.60
CA GLU A 461 4.57 7.80 30.96
C GLU A 461 3.23 8.53 30.82
N TRP A 462 2.48 8.27 29.75
CA TRP A 462 1.18 8.90 29.52
C TRP A 462 0.14 8.51 30.59
N CYS A 463 0.18 7.27 31.08
CA CYS A 463 -0.67 6.78 32.18
C CYS A 463 -0.24 7.28 33.58
N GLU A 464 0.69 8.22 33.69
CA GLU A 464 1.03 8.84 34.97
C GLU A 464 -0.19 9.55 35.60
N PRO A 465 -0.47 9.39 36.90
CA PRO A 465 -1.63 10.00 37.55
C PRO A 465 -1.80 11.50 37.36
N SER A 466 -0.69 12.25 37.35
CA SER A 466 -0.71 13.70 37.11
C SER A 466 -1.25 14.02 35.71
N ARG A 467 -0.78 13.30 34.68
CA ARG A 467 -1.23 13.47 33.29
C ARG A 467 -2.69 13.04 33.11
N LEU A 468 -3.09 11.90 33.66
CA LEU A 468 -4.48 11.44 33.58
C LEU A 468 -5.45 12.43 34.23
N ARG A 469 -5.08 13.03 35.38
CA ARG A 469 -5.89 14.08 36.02
C ARG A 469 -6.00 15.34 35.17
N THR A 470 -4.89 15.80 34.58
CA THR A 470 -4.89 16.95 33.66
C THR A 470 -5.77 16.69 32.43
N LEU A 471 -5.67 15.49 31.85
CA LEU A 471 -6.52 15.06 30.73
C LEU A 471 -8.01 15.10 31.09
N LEU A 472 -8.37 14.54 32.26
CA LEU A 472 -9.74 14.51 32.76
C LEU A 472 -10.28 15.92 33.04
N ASP A 473 -9.50 16.79 33.67
CA ASP A 473 -9.90 18.17 33.92
C ASP A 473 -10.10 18.93 32.60
N ALA A 474 -9.18 18.79 31.66
CA ALA A 474 -9.28 19.44 30.35
C ALA A 474 -10.54 19.00 29.60
N ALA A 475 -10.90 17.72 29.66
CA ALA A 475 -12.06 17.18 28.96
C ALA A 475 -13.40 17.35 29.69
N LEU A 476 -13.41 17.56 31.01
CA LEU A 476 -14.62 17.59 31.83
C LEU A 476 -14.80 18.96 32.52
N HIS A 477 -14.73 20.03 31.74
CA HIS A 477 -14.97 21.42 32.18
C HIS A 477 -14.16 21.86 33.41
N GLY A 478 -12.92 21.38 33.52
CA GLY A 478 -12.00 21.69 34.60
C GLY A 478 -12.27 20.96 35.92
N GLN A 479 -13.24 20.04 35.97
CA GLN A 479 -13.63 19.34 37.20
C GLN A 479 -13.91 17.85 36.97
N ARG A 480 -12.86 17.02 37.04
CA ARG A 480 -12.99 15.55 36.93
C ARG A 480 -13.97 14.89 37.91
N GLY A 481 -14.26 15.53 39.04
CA GLY A 481 -15.19 15.00 40.05
C GLY A 481 -16.63 14.83 39.56
N HIS A 482 -16.99 15.40 38.40
CA HIS A 482 -18.26 15.15 37.73
C HIS A 482 -18.51 13.66 37.43
N LEU A 483 -17.45 12.84 37.33
CA LEU A 483 -17.57 11.39 37.13
C LEU A 483 -18.01 10.63 38.38
N ASP A 484 -17.81 11.19 39.57
CA ASP A 484 -18.15 10.54 40.84
C ASP A 484 -19.49 11.04 41.38
N THR A 485 -19.75 12.35 41.31
CA THR A 485 -20.94 12.96 41.93
C THR A 485 -21.47 14.16 41.17
N PHE A 486 -22.62 14.68 41.62
CA PHE A 486 -23.15 15.97 41.19
C PHE A 486 -22.30 17.10 41.76
N ILE A 487 -21.76 17.94 40.88
CA ILE A 487 -21.00 19.13 41.26
C ILE A 487 -21.83 20.38 40.94
N PRO A 488 -21.93 21.35 41.87
CA PRO A 488 -22.64 22.61 41.64
C PRO A 488 -22.13 23.36 40.40
N ARG A 489 -23.06 23.89 39.62
CA ARG A 489 -22.75 24.75 38.48
C ARG A 489 -22.31 26.13 38.96
N LYS A 490 -21.37 26.75 38.22
CA LYS A 490 -20.93 28.13 38.49
C LYS A 490 -21.91 29.17 37.95
N ASP A 491 -22.67 28.82 36.91
CA ASP A 491 -23.58 29.70 36.20
C ASP A 491 -25.04 29.66 36.72
N ILE A 492 -25.44 28.57 37.40
CA ILE A 492 -26.80 28.40 37.95
C ILE A 492 -26.73 27.87 39.40
N SER A 493 -27.09 28.72 40.37
CA SER A 493 -26.85 28.47 41.80
C SER A 493 -27.57 27.27 42.41
N HIS A 494 -28.71 26.86 41.86
CA HIS A 494 -29.52 25.73 42.34
C HIS A 494 -29.42 24.48 41.45
N SER A 495 -28.50 24.49 40.49
CA SER A 495 -28.31 23.38 39.56
C SER A 495 -26.91 22.79 39.71
N SER A 496 -26.79 21.49 39.46
CA SER A 496 -25.54 20.73 39.53
C SER A 496 -25.45 19.78 38.34
N LEU A 497 -24.23 19.41 37.96
CA LEU A 497 -23.96 18.52 36.83
C LEU A 497 -23.23 17.27 37.28
N LYS A 498 -23.56 16.14 36.65
CA LYS A 498 -22.82 14.89 36.73
C LYS A 498 -22.55 14.35 35.33
N ALA A 499 -21.40 13.73 35.13
CA ALA A 499 -21.03 13.02 33.92
C ALA A 499 -21.31 11.53 34.12
N MET A 500 -22.30 11.00 33.43
CA MET A 500 -22.67 9.58 33.48
C MET A 500 -22.03 8.81 32.32
N PRO A 501 -21.55 7.57 32.52
CA PRO A 501 -21.09 6.74 31.41
C PRO A 501 -22.20 6.49 30.39
N ARG A 502 -21.78 6.18 29.15
CA ARG A 502 -22.69 5.83 28.05
C ARG A 502 -23.09 4.36 28.07
N GLY A 503 -22.18 3.46 28.46
CA GLY A 503 -22.45 2.02 28.56
C GLY A 503 -21.30 1.18 28.02
N VAL A 504 -21.58 0.39 26.98
CA VAL A 504 -20.59 -0.48 26.33
C VAL A 504 -19.95 0.23 25.14
N VAL A 505 -18.61 0.28 25.12
CA VAL A 505 -17.81 0.81 24.01
C VAL A 505 -17.25 -0.33 23.19
N ALA A 506 -17.55 -0.33 21.89
CA ALA A 506 -17.03 -1.26 20.91
C ALA A 506 -15.86 -0.61 20.16
N HIS A 507 -14.68 -1.24 20.19
CA HIS A 507 -13.46 -0.72 19.58
C HIS A 507 -13.06 -1.57 18.36
N TRP A 508 -12.73 -0.92 17.25
CA TRP A 508 -12.04 -1.52 16.11
C TRP A 508 -10.63 -0.93 16.05
N LEU A 509 -9.61 -1.73 16.37
CA LEU A 509 -8.23 -1.26 16.46
C LEU A 509 -7.44 -1.55 15.17
N SER A 510 -6.55 -0.63 14.80
CA SER A 510 -5.60 -0.81 13.69
C SER A 510 -4.33 -1.54 14.15
N GLY A 511 -3.62 -2.18 13.21
CA GLY A 511 -2.39 -2.94 13.49
C GLY A 511 -1.08 -2.18 13.30
N ASN A 512 -1.10 -0.90 12.90
CA ASN A 512 0.10 -0.15 12.53
C ASN A 512 0.94 0.35 13.71
N VAL A 513 0.32 0.63 14.87
CA VAL A 513 1.04 1.03 16.09
C VAL A 513 0.53 0.15 17.25
N PRO A 514 1.36 -0.80 17.73
CA PRO A 514 1.00 -1.62 18.88
C PRO A 514 0.61 -0.74 20.08
N LEU A 515 -0.38 -1.18 20.85
CA LEU A 515 -0.87 -0.51 22.06
C LEU A 515 -1.50 0.89 21.87
N LEU A 516 -1.64 1.44 20.66
CA LEU A 516 -2.35 2.71 20.46
C LEU A 516 -3.83 2.62 20.92
N GLY A 517 -4.45 1.45 20.76
CA GLY A 517 -5.78 1.19 21.31
C GLY A 517 -5.90 1.39 22.83
N MET A 518 -4.78 1.35 23.57
CA MET A 518 -4.78 1.59 25.01
C MET A 518 -5.12 3.02 25.39
N PHE A 519 -4.76 4.02 24.59
CA PHE A 519 -5.12 5.41 24.88
C PHE A 519 -6.64 5.60 24.90
N ALA A 520 -7.33 4.98 23.94
CA ALA A 520 -8.79 4.98 23.90
C ALA A 520 -9.37 4.14 25.05
N LEU A 521 -8.83 2.95 25.32
CA LEU A 521 -9.31 2.07 26.40
C LEU A 521 -9.18 2.72 27.77
N VAL A 522 -8.04 3.33 28.11
CA VAL A 522 -7.83 4.03 29.38
C VAL A 522 -8.84 5.16 29.54
N GLN A 523 -9.09 5.97 28.51
CA GLN A 523 -10.11 7.02 28.56
C GLN A 523 -11.53 6.45 28.74
N CYS A 524 -11.85 5.32 28.11
CA CYS A 524 -13.14 4.66 28.27
C CYS A 524 -13.34 4.12 29.70
N ILE A 525 -12.30 3.55 30.30
CA ILE A 525 -12.33 3.06 31.68
C ILE A 525 -12.43 4.22 32.67
N LEU A 526 -11.66 5.30 32.48
CA LEU A 526 -11.72 6.49 33.34
C LEU A 526 -13.10 7.18 33.27
N SER A 527 -13.75 7.14 32.11
CA SER A 527 -15.15 7.58 31.94
C SER A 527 -16.19 6.54 32.36
N LYS A 528 -15.74 5.44 32.98
CA LYS A 528 -16.56 4.37 33.60
C LYS A 528 -17.42 3.55 32.63
N ASN A 529 -16.95 3.39 31.39
CA ASN A 529 -17.59 2.56 30.39
C ASN A 529 -16.97 1.15 30.34
N ALA A 530 -17.79 0.13 30.07
CA ALA A 530 -17.30 -1.23 29.78
C ALA A 530 -16.86 -1.34 28.31
N ASN A 531 -15.92 -2.23 28.01
CA ASN A 531 -15.20 -2.20 26.73
C ASN A 531 -15.18 -3.56 26.04
N ILE A 532 -15.38 -3.59 24.73
CA ILE A 532 -15.09 -4.76 23.91
C ILE A 532 -14.21 -4.34 22.74
N LEU A 533 -13.04 -4.96 22.61
CA LEU A 533 -12.03 -4.57 21.65
C LEU A 533 -11.84 -5.64 20.57
N LYS A 534 -12.06 -5.26 19.32
CA LYS A 534 -11.68 -6.04 18.14
C LYS A 534 -10.25 -5.67 17.73
N VAL A 535 -9.31 -6.57 17.98
CA VAL A 535 -7.90 -6.39 17.60
C VAL A 535 -7.68 -6.69 16.11
N SER A 536 -6.51 -6.30 15.60
CA SER A 536 -6.08 -6.64 14.24
C SER A 536 -5.49 -8.05 14.20
N ALA A 537 -5.41 -8.64 13.00
CA ALA A 537 -4.79 -9.97 12.82
C ALA A 537 -3.29 -9.93 13.15
N ASP A 538 -2.62 -8.84 12.73
CA ASP A 538 -1.17 -8.66 12.84
C ASP A 538 -0.74 -8.34 14.28
N GLU A 539 -1.59 -7.65 15.05
CA GLU A 539 -1.31 -7.19 16.42
C GLU A 539 -2.41 -7.62 17.40
N SER A 540 -2.51 -8.93 17.65
CA SER A 540 -3.54 -9.52 18.53
C SER A 540 -3.09 -9.78 19.97
N GLN A 541 -1.78 -9.92 20.22
CA GLN A 541 -1.24 -10.36 21.51
C GLN A 541 -0.85 -9.22 22.46
N ALA A 542 -0.50 -8.05 21.92
CA ALA A 542 0.04 -6.94 22.72
C ALA A 542 -0.93 -6.50 23.83
N LEU A 543 -2.21 -6.36 23.47
CA LEU A 543 -3.25 -5.89 24.38
C LEU A 543 -3.58 -6.92 25.48
N PRO A 544 -3.88 -8.20 25.18
CA PRO A 544 -4.08 -9.23 26.20
C PRO A 544 -2.94 -9.35 27.20
N VAL A 545 -1.69 -9.30 26.74
CA VAL A 545 -0.51 -9.37 27.62
C VAL A 545 -0.46 -8.18 28.57
N LEU A 546 -0.72 -6.97 28.06
CA LEU A 546 -0.75 -5.76 28.88
C LEU A 546 -1.89 -5.80 29.91
N LEU A 547 -3.08 -6.26 29.53
CA LEU A 547 -4.21 -6.43 30.44
C LEU A 547 -3.90 -7.45 31.54
N GLY A 548 -3.18 -8.53 31.22
CA GLY A 548 -2.74 -9.52 32.19
C GLY A 548 -1.91 -8.94 33.35
N THR A 549 -1.29 -7.76 33.18
CA THR A 549 -0.56 -7.06 34.25
C THR A 549 -1.45 -6.54 35.37
N PHE A 550 -2.76 -6.43 35.17
CA PHE A 550 -3.69 -6.01 36.22
C PHE A 550 -4.08 -7.16 37.17
N LYS A 551 -3.86 -8.42 36.75
CA LYS A 551 -4.25 -9.60 37.51
C LYS A 551 -3.56 -9.64 38.88
N GLY A 552 -4.35 -9.79 39.94
CA GLY A 552 -3.85 -9.82 41.32
C GLY A 552 -3.31 -8.49 41.87
N ILE A 553 -3.36 -7.40 41.11
CA ILE A 553 -3.02 -6.06 41.62
C ILE A 553 -4.20 -5.47 42.37
N SER A 554 -3.95 -4.83 43.50
CA SER A 554 -4.94 -4.01 44.21
C SER A 554 -4.37 -2.63 44.52
N TYR A 555 -5.25 -1.63 44.64
CA TYR A 555 -4.88 -0.30 45.09
C TYR A 555 -5.86 0.21 46.15
N THR A 556 -5.33 0.72 47.26
CA THR A 556 -6.11 1.38 48.32
C THR A 556 -5.87 2.89 48.27
N THR A 557 -6.94 3.64 48.08
CA THR A 557 -6.93 5.11 48.12
C THR A 557 -6.56 5.63 49.51
N PRO A 558 -6.07 6.88 49.65
CA PRO A 558 -5.85 7.49 50.97
C PRO A 558 -7.08 7.51 51.89
N GLY A 559 -8.29 7.46 51.31
CA GLY A 559 -9.56 7.36 52.06
C GLY A 559 -9.96 5.95 52.48
N GLY A 560 -9.12 4.92 52.24
CA GLY A 560 -9.35 3.54 52.67
C GLY A 560 -10.15 2.67 51.69
N TYR A 561 -10.60 3.21 50.55
CA TYR A 561 -11.28 2.42 49.52
C TYR A 561 -10.29 1.57 48.73
N THR A 562 -10.53 0.26 48.58
CA THR A 562 -9.69 -0.66 47.82
C THR A 562 -10.39 -1.13 46.55
N ILE A 563 -9.67 -1.12 45.42
CA ILE A 563 -10.10 -1.67 44.13
C ILE A 563 -9.13 -2.77 43.68
N TYR A 564 -9.65 -3.78 42.99
CA TYR A 564 -8.88 -4.92 42.49
C TYR A 564 -8.81 -4.89 40.96
N GLY A 565 -7.66 -5.26 40.41
CA GLY A 565 -7.44 -5.37 38.98
C GLY A 565 -8.22 -6.51 38.33
N ASP A 566 -8.47 -7.60 39.07
CA ASP A 566 -9.31 -8.70 38.59
C ASP A 566 -10.75 -8.24 38.31
N ASP A 567 -11.35 -7.45 39.21
CA ASP A 567 -12.67 -6.87 38.99
C ASP A 567 -12.70 -5.90 37.79
N LEU A 568 -11.61 -5.12 37.61
CA LEU A 568 -11.50 -4.22 36.46
C LEU A 568 -11.44 -5.02 35.14
N LEU A 569 -10.72 -6.14 35.11
CA LEU A 569 -10.62 -6.99 33.93
C LEU A 569 -11.98 -7.57 33.50
N GLU A 570 -12.92 -7.74 34.43
CA GLU A 570 -14.30 -8.16 34.11
C GLU A 570 -15.14 -7.07 33.44
N THR A 571 -14.62 -5.84 33.31
CA THR A 571 -15.28 -4.75 32.58
C THR A 571 -14.86 -4.68 31.11
N MET A 572 -14.06 -5.64 30.64
CA MET A 572 -13.54 -5.65 29.28
C MET A 572 -13.47 -7.02 28.63
N ALA A 573 -13.52 -7.06 27.30
CA ALA A 573 -13.28 -8.25 26.48
C ALA A 573 -12.40 -7.90 25.26
N VAL A 574 -11.57 -8.85 24.84
CA VAL A 574 -10.69 -8.71 23.68
C VAL A 574 -10.95 -9.88 22.73
N VAL A 575 -11.35 -9.55 21.50
CA VAL A 575 -11.73 -10.52 20.49
C VAL A 575 -11.07 -10.21 19.15
N TYR A 576 -10.98 -11.21 18.29
CA TYR A 576 -10.67 -11.06 16.88
C TYR A 576 -11.70 -11.79 16.04
N PHE A 577 -12.14 -11.14 14.97
CA PHE A 577 -12.89 -11.78 13.89
C PHE A 577 -12.49 -11.11 12.57
N ASP A 578 -12.50 -11.89 11.50
CA ASP A 578 -12.14 -11.42 10.17
C ASP A 578 -13.18 -10.43 9.62
N ARG A 579 -12.76 -9.54 8.70
CA ARG A 579 -13.64 -8.53 8.09
C ARG A 579 -14.85 -9.12 7.36
N HIS A 580 -14.78 -10.37 6.93
CA HIS A 580 -15.87 -11.06 6.23
C HIS A 580 -16.93 -11.63 7.19
N GLN A 581 -16.69 -11.62 8.51
CA GLN A 581 -17.63 -12.09 9.54
C GLN A 581 -18.76 -11.07 9.81
N THR A 582 -19.60 -10.82 8.81
CA THR A 582 -20.63 -9.76 8.81
C THR A 582 -21.70 -9.92 9.90
N ALA A 583 -22.08 -11.16 10.24
CA ALA A 583 -23.03 -11.45 11.32
C ALA A 583 -22.48 -11.03 12.69
N ILE A 584 -21.22 -11.39 12.97
CA ILE A 584 -20.51 -11.02 14.19
C ILE A 584 -20.31 -9.50 14.24
N ALA A 585 -19.85 -8.89 13.14
CA ALA A 585 -19.65 -7.45 13.05
C ALA A 585 -20.95 -6.65 13.30
N THR A 586 -22.06 -7.12 12.74
CA THR A 586 -23.40 -6.55 12.96
C THR A 586 -23.78 -6.58 14.44
N LYS A 587 -23.66 -7.73 15.11
CA LYS A 587 -23.95 -7.89 16.55
C LYS A 587 -23.04 -7.02 17.42
N PHE A 588 -21.75 -7.00 17.11
CA PHE A 588 -20.73 -6.20 17.79
C PHE A 588 -21.09 -4.70 17.74
N SER A 589 -21.49 -4.22 16.57
CA SER A 589 -21.86 -2.82 16.32
C SER A 589 -23.21 -2.42 16.93
N SER A 590 -24.24 -3.25 16.76
CA SER A 590 -25.60 -2.94 17.22
C SER A 590 -25.75 -2.97 18.75
N ASN A 591 -24.83 -3.62 19.47
CA ASN A 591 -24.83 -3.64 20.93
C ASN A 591 -24.04 -2.50 21.58
N ALA A 592 -23.28 -1.73 20.80
CA ALA A 592 -22.46 -0.62 21.29
C ALA A 592 -23.31 0.61 21.63
N ASP A 593 -22.96 1.28 22.74
CA ASP A 593 -23.43 2.63 23.08
C ASP A 593 -22.47 3.70 22.52
N VAL A 594 -21.19 3.32 22.36
CA VAL A 594 -20.17 4.10 21.65
C VAL A 594 -19.38 3.17 20.73
N ARG A 595 -19.14 3.58 19.49
CA ARG A 595 -18.23 2.89 18.55
C ARG A 595 -16.97 3.73 18.37
N ILE A 596 -15.82 3.13 18.63
CA ILE A 596 -14.51 3.73 18.37
C ILE A 596 -13.85 2.93 17.25
N ALA A 597 -13.54 3.58 16.13
CA ALA A 597 -12.94 2.90 14.98
C ALA A 597 -11.63 3.56 14.56
N TRP A 598 -10.59 2.76 14.41
CA TRP A 598 -9.27 3.14 13.91
C TRP A 598 -9.00 2.44 12.59
N GLY A 599 -8.51 3.17 11.59
CA GLY A 599 -8.01 2.55 10.36
C GLY A 599 -8.03 3.43 9.14
N GLY A 600 -7.70 2.82 8.00
CA GLY A 600 -7.82 3.44 6.68
C GLY A 600 -9.27 3.76 6.31
N ARG A 601 -9.45 4.52 5.22
CA ARG A 601 -10.75 5.02 4.77
C ARG A 601 -11.76 3.88 4.62
N GLU A 602 -11.36 2.79 3.98
CA GLU A 602 -12.22 1.63 3.73
C GLU A 602 -12.67 0.95 5.02
N ALA A 603 -11.80 0.89 6.04
CA ALA A 603 -12.13 0.30 7.33
C ALA A 603 -13.15 1.17 8.09
N ILE A 604 -12.97 2.50 8.07
CA ILE A 604 -13.90 3.45 8.69
C ILE A 604 -15.25 3.42 7.99
N GLU A 605 -15.28 3.42 6.66
CA GLU A 605 -16.53 3.32 5.88
C GLU A 605 -17.27 2.01 6.16
N ALA A 606 -16.54 0.89 6.23
CA ALA A 606 -17.11 -0.41 6.58
C ALA A 606 -17.77 -0.38 7.97
N VAL A 607 -17.08 0.12 9.00
CA VAL A 607 -17.65 0.23 10.35
C VAL A 607 -18.83 1.20 10.38
N SER A 608 -18.73 2.33 9.66
CA SER A 608 -19.77 3.34 9.61
C SER A 608 -21.07 2.80 9.00
N SER A 609 -20.97 1.88 8.04
CA SER A 609 -22.11 1.22 7.40
C SER A 609 -22.82 0.18 8.25
N LEU A 610 -22.19 -0.31 9.33
CA LEU A 610 -22.79 -1.31 10.20
C LEU A 610 -23.99 -0.73 10.97
N PRO A 611 -25.04 -1.54 11.21
CA PRO A 611 -26.19 -1.14 12.01
C PRO A 611 -25.75 -0.80 13.44
N LYS A 612 -26.34 0.28 13.99
CA LYS A 612 -26.06 0.80 15.33
C LYS A 612 -27.35 1.23 16.02
N LYS A 613 -27.28 1.41 17.35
CA LYS A 613 -28.37 2.05 18.12
C LYS A 613 -28.59 3.48 17.62
N TYR A 614 -29.84 3.95 17.67
CA TYR A 614 -30.20 5.30 17.22
C TYR A 614 -29.49 6.41 18.02
N ASN A 615 -29.12 6.14 19.27
CA ASN A 615 -28.41 7.05 20.18
C ASN A 615 -26.91 6.72 20.34
N CYS A 616 -26.38 5.81 19.51
CA CYS A 616 -24.97 5.44 19.53
C CYS A 616 -24.08 6.63 19.13
N GLN A 617 -22.98 6.82 19.86
CA GLN A 617 -21.96 7.80 19.52
C GLN A 617 -20.84 7.16 18.71
N ASP A 618 -20.45 7.76 17.58
CA ASP A 618 -19.26 7.34 16.84
C ASP A 618 -18.08 8.27 17.17
N ILE A 619 -16.90 7.67 17.35
CA ILE A 619 -15.60 8.33 17.45
C ILE A 619 -14.69 7.66 16.42
N LEU A 620 -14.44 8.35 15.31
CA LEU A 620 -13.75 7.79 14.16
C LEU A 620 -12.36 8.41 14.04
N PHE A 621 -11.34 7.55 14.07
CA PHE A 621 -9.94 7.88 13.87
C PHE A 621 -9.51 7.31 12.51
N GLY A 622 -9.85 8.06 11.45
CA GLY A 622 -9.59 7.66 10.07
C GLY A 622 -8.14 7.81 9.63
N PRO A 623 -7.86 7.61 8.32
CA PRO A 623 -6.53 7.82 7.79
C PRO A 623 -6.13 9.27 7.98
N LYS A 624 -4.96 9.49 8.57
CA LYS A 624 -4.43 10.82 8.81
C LYS A 624 -2.98 10.91 8.39
N LEU A 625 -2.63 12.04 7.79
CA LEU A 625 -1.27 12.44 7.47
C LEU A 625 -0.86 13.62 8.34
N SER A 626 0.44 13.82 8.52
CA SER A 626 0.98 14.95 9.25
C SER A 626 2.20 15.54 8.53
N MET A 627 2.46 16.82 8.78
CA MET A 627 3.51 17.59 8.13
C MET A 627 4.13 18.61 9.09
N MET A 628 5.23 19.23 8.69
CA MET A 628 5.78 20.41 9.37
C MET A 628 5.80 21.61 8.42
N ALA A 629 5.60 22.81 8.97
CA ALA A 629 5.74 24.08 8.28
C ALA A 629 6.73 24.97 9.03
N ILE A 630 7.87 25.23 8.40
CA ILE A 630 9.00 25.96 8.98
C ILE A 630 9.16 27.27 8.21
N GLY A 631 8.84 28.38 8.87
CA GLY A 631 9.06 29.72 8.33
C GLY A 631 10.53 30.13 8.39
N SER A 632 10.93 31.01 7.48
CA SER A 632 12.28 31.60 7.43
C SER A 632 12.68 32.28 8.74
N ASP A 633 11.70 32.85 9.45
CA ASP A 633 11.86 33.49 10.75
C ASP A 633 12.21 32.52 11.89
N ALA A 634 11.98 31.21 11.72
CA ALA A 634 12.45 30.19 12.67
C ALA A 634 13.90 29.72 12.41
N LEU A 635 14.51 30.19 11.32
CA LEU A 635 15.88 29.88 10.90
C LEU A 635 16.80 31.10 11.12
N ASP A 636 16.66 31.78 12.25
CA ASP A 636 17.30 33.06 12.56
C ASP A 636 18.76 32.95 13.10
N SER A 637 19.12 31.80 13.64
CA SER A 637 20.36 31.61 14.38
C SER A 637 20.76 30.14 14.44
N GLU A 638 22.06 29.86 14.46
CA GLU A 638 22.57 28.48 14.49
C GLU A 638 22.06 27.68 15.69
N LYS A 639 21.88 28.35 16.85
CA LYS A 639 21.35 27.72 18.07
C LYS A 639 19.88 27.32 17.91
N ALA A 640 19.05 28.20 17.34
CA ALA A 640 17.64 27.90 17.09
C ALA A 640 17.50 26.76 16.08
N ILE A 641 18.23 26.85 14.96
CA ILE A 641 18.28 25.84 13.91
C ILE A 641 18.67 24.47 14.47
N ARG A 642 19.75 24.38 15.27
CA ARG A 642 20.20 23.12 15.87
C ARG A 642 19.13 22.49 16.77
N LYS A 643 18.41 23.31 17.56
CA LYS A 643 17.32 22.85 18.42
C LYS A 643 16.13 22.36 17.59
N LEU A 644 15.79 23.08 16.52
CA LEU A 644 14.70 22.75 15.61
C LEU A 644 14.96 21.42 14.89
N LEU A 645 16.15 21.25 14.29
CA LEU A 645 16.55 20.00 13.62
C LEU A 645 16.48 18.79 14.55
N ARG A 646 16.97 18.93 15.80
CA ARG A 646 16.89 17.85 16.80
C ARG A 646 15.43 17.46 17.08
N ARG A 647 14.53 18.44 17.17
CA ARG A 647 13.11 18.25 17.45
C ARG A 647 12.38 17.64 16.24
N ALA A 648 12.63 18.14 15.04
CA ALA A 648 12.09 17.59 13.80
C ALA A 648 12.52 16.13 13.61
N ALA A 649 13.79 15.80 13.85
CA ALA A 649 14.29 14.44 13.79
C ALA A 649 13.65 13.52 14.83
N THR A 650 13.40 14.02 16.06
CA THR A 650 12.67 13.25 17.08
C THR A 650 11.24 12.95 16.64
N ASP A 651 10.46 13.97 16.23
CA ASP A 651 9.07 13.77 15.79
C ASP A 651 8.96 12.83 14.58
N SER A 652 9.96 12.86 13.69
CA SER A 652 10.07 11.96 12.54
C SER A 652 10.45 10.52 12.90
N SER A 653 11.02 10.29 14.09
CA SER A 653 11.57 8.99 14.51
C SER A 653 10.71 8.25 15.53
N VAL A 654 9.87 8.97 16.29
CA VAL A 654 8.95 8.36 17.28
C VAL A 654 7.96 7.44 16.56
N PHE A 655 7.75 6.24 17.11
CA PHE A 655 6.99 5.13 16.48
C PHE A 655 7.45 4.77 15.07
N ASP A 656 8.73 5.00 14.73
CA ASP A 656 9.28 4.75 13.39
C ASP A 656 8.48 5.40 12.26
N GLN A 657 7.83 6.53 12.56
CA GLN A 657 6.98 7.30 11.66
C GLN A 657 5.61 6.65 11.34
N PHE A 658 5.20 5.60 12.06
CA PHE A 658 3.93 4.91 11.82
C PHE A 658 2.71 5.54 12.52
N ALA A 659 2.92 6.52 13.39
CA ALA A 659 1.82 7.22 14.06
C ALA A 659 1.18 8.26 13.13
N CYS A 660 -0.14 8.44 13.24
CA CYS A 660 -0.90 9.45 12.48
C CYS A 660 -0.34 10.89 12.62
N ALA A 661 0.30 11.16 13.75
CA ALA A 661 0.89 12.45 14.08
C ALA A 661 2.33 12.61 13.57
N SER A 662 2.94 11.57 13.01
CA SER A 662 4.30 11.60 12.49
C SER A 662 4.36 12.37 11.16
N PRO A 663 5.30 13.31 11.01
CA PRO A 663 5.46 14.05 9.76
C PRO A 663 5.91 13.13 8.62
N HIS A 664 5.42 13.36 7.41
CA HIS A 664 5.97 12.78 6.17
C HIS A 664 6.62 13.84 5.27
N THR A 665 6.14 15.08 5.36
CA THR A 665 6.65 16.23 4.62
C THR A 665 7.01 17.38 5.56
N ILE A 666 8.15 18.02 5.34
CA ILE A 666 8.60 19.22 6.05
C ILE A 666 8.78 20.32 5.02
N PHE A 667 7.90 21.32 5.04
CA PHE A 667 8.04 22.51 4.20
C PHE A 667 8.93 23.53 4.88
N VAL A 668 9.92 24.05 4.13
CA VAL A 668 10.89 25.01 4.64
C VAL A 668 10.93 26.21 3.71
N GLU A 669 10.61 27.38 4.25
CA GLU A 669 10.57 28.64 3.53
C GLU A 669 11.98 29.20 3.28
N LYS A 670 12.19 29.77 2.09
CA LYS A 670 13.43 30.50 1.75
C LYS A 670 13.61 31.79 2.57
N GLY A 671 14.86 32.23 2.69
CA GLY A 671 15.22 33.51 3.31
C GLY A 671 15.69 33.41 4.76
N GLY A 672 15.81 32.21 5.31
CA GLY A 672 16.49 31.97 6.60
C GLY A 672 18.02 32.06 6.51
N VAL A 673 18.70 31.93 7.65
CA VAL A 673 20.19 31.89 7.74
C VAL A 673 20.77 30.70 7.00
N ILE A 674 20.02 29.59 6.90
CA ILE A 674 20.37 28.45 6.05
C ILE A 674 19.29 28.26 5.00
N SER A 675 19.70 27.76 3.84
CA SER A 675 18.77 27.36 2.78
C SER A 675 17.96 26.11 3.19
N PRO A 676 16.77 25.90 2.59
CA PRO A 676 16.01 24.66 2.73
C PRO A 676 16.83 23.39 2.39
N PHE A 677 17.74 23.49 1.41
CA PHE A 677 18.68 22.42 1.07
C PHE A 677 19.62 22.09 2.23
N GLU A 678 20.30 23.09 2.80
CA GLU A 678 21.18 22.91 3.95
C GLU A 678 20.40 22.44 5.19
N PHE A 679 19.13 22.81 5.32
CA PHE A 679 18.25 22.28 6.36
C PHE A 679 18.08 20.77 6.19
N ALA A 680 17.81 20.27 4.97
CA ALA A 680 17.68 18.84 4.70
C ALA A 680 18.98 18.07 5.00
N GLU A 681 20.13 18.59 4.57
CA GLU A 681 21.44 17.99 4.87
C GLU A 681 21.69 17.90 6.39
N LYS A 682 21.44 19.00 7.12
CA LYS A 682 21.61 19.01 8.58
C LYS A 682 20.55 18.17 9.29
N LEU A 683 19.37 17.98 8.72
CA LEU A 683 18.34 17.08 9.23
C LEU A 683 18.80 15.63 9.11
N ALA A 684 19.43 15.24 8.01
CA ALA A 684 20.02 13.91 7.85
C ALA A 684 21.04 13.61 8.97
N ALA A 685 21.94 14.55 9.28
CA ALA A 685 22.86 14.42 10.41
C ALA A 685 22.14 14.37 11.78
N ALA A 686 20.97 15.00 11.92
CA ALA A 686 20.15 14.92 13.13
C ALA A 686 19.37 13.60 13.23
N MET A 687 18.97 12.99 12.11
CA MET A 687 18.35 11.68 12.04
C MET A 687 19.31 10.59 12.51
N GLU A 688 20.59 10.66 12.14
CA GLU A 688 21.62 9.76 12.65
C GLU A 688 21.72 9.81 14.19
N LYS A 689 21.69 11.02 14.76
CA LYS A 689 21.64 11.21 16.23
C LYS A 689 20.31 10.79 16.85
N ALA A 690 19.21 10.82 16.09
CA ALA A 690 17.92 10.33 16.56
C ALA A 690 17.89 8.81 16.61
N LEU A 691 18.53 8.12 15.65
CA LEU A 691 18.68 6.67 15.64
C LEU A 691 19.39 6.13 16.89
N VAL A 692 20.41 6.82 17.39
CA VAL A 692 21.08 6.46 18.65
C VAL A 692 20.15 6.60 19.87
N ARG A 693 19.31 7.65 19.90
CA ARG A 693 18.40 7.93 21.02
C ARG A 693 17.14 7.05 20.99
N LEU A 694 16.68 6.73 19.80
CA LEU A 694 15.50 5.94 19.50
C LEU A 694 15.92 4.83 18.53
N PRO A 695 16.48 3.71 19.04
CA PRO A 695 16.84 2.58 18.20
C PRO A 695 15.62 2.01 17.47
N THR A 696 15.84 1.50 16.26
CA THR A 696 14.81 0.79 15.47
C THR A 696 15.41 -0.45 14.82
N GLN A 697 14.53 -1.33 14.34
CA GLN A 697 14.90 -2.51 13.57
C GLN A 697 15.15 -2.17 12.10
N LEU A 698 15.76 -3.11 11.39
CA LEU A 698 15.91 -3.01 9.94
C LEU A 698 14.54 -3.09 9.26
N PRO A 699 14.29 -2.33 8.18
CA PRO A 699 13.10 -2.51 7.38
C PRO A 699 13.01 -3.95 6.85
N ASP A 700 11.80 -4.50 6.79
CA ASP A 700 11.56 -5.73 6.03
C ASP A 700 11.84 -5.51 4.54
N ILE A 701 12.05 -6.59 3.78
CA ILE A 701 12.42 -6.53 2.36
C ILE A 701 11.45 -5.66 1.54
N GLY A 702 10.13 -5.81 1.76
CA GLY A 702 9.13 -5.03 1.03
C GLY A 702 9.20 -3.54 1.37
N GLN A 703 9.42 -3.21 2.64
CA GLN A 703 9.63 -1.85 3.10
C GLN A 703 10.94 -1.26 2.54
N ALA A 704 12.04 -2.02 2.55
CA ALA A 704 13.32 -1.60 2.01
C ALA A 704 13.23 -1.30 0.50
N ASN A 705 12.53 -2.15 -0.27
CA ASN A 705 12.28 -1.92 -1.69
C ASN A 705 11.47 -0.64 -1.94
N LYS A 706 10.47 -0.34 -1.09
CA LYS A 706 9.71 0.92 -1.16
C LYS A 706 10.60 2.14 -0.89
N ILE A 707 11.51 2.06 0.08
CA ILE A 707 12.45 3.15 0.40
C ILE A 707 13.44 3.36 -0.75
N ARG A 708 14.07 2.28 -1.26
CA ARG A 708 14.98 2.32 -2.41
C ARG A 708 14.31 2.91 -3.65
N SER A 709 13.07 2.52 -3.88
CA SER A 709 12.23 3.08 -4.95
C SER A 709 12.10 4.59 -4.81
N LYS A 710 11.78 5.09 -3.61
CA LYS A 710 11.66 6.52 -3.37
C LYS A 710 12.99 7.26 -3.50
N ILE A 711 14.10 6.68 -3.03
CA ILE A 711 15.45 7.22 -3.23
C ILE A 711 15.76 7.35 -4.73
N ALA A 712 15.47 6.30 -5.51
CA ALA A 712 15.68 6.31 -6.95
C ALA A 712 14.87 7.43 -7.63
N GLU A 713 13.64 7.69 -7.20
CA GLU A 713 12.82 8.81 -7.69
C GLU A 713 13.51 10.16 -7.43
N TYR A 714 14.02 10.36 -6.22
CA TYR A 714 14.73 11.59 -5.84
C TYR A 714 16.10 11.72 -6.51
N ASN A 715 16.66 10.64 -7.07
CA ASN A 715 17.84 10.75 -7.93
C ASN A 715 17.54 11.46 -9.25
N PHE A 716 16.30 11.44 -9.73
CA PHE A 716 15.88 12.20 -10.92
C PHE A 716 15.50 13.65 -10.59
N ILE A 717 14.78 13.89 -9.49
CA ILE A 717 14.12 15.20 -9.25
C ILE A 717 14.71 16.03 -8.12
N GLY A 718 15.41 15.40 -7.19
CA GLY A 718 15.71 15.99 -5.88
C GLY A 718 17.09 15.63 -5.38
N GLU A 719 17.27 15.52 -4.07
CA GLU A 719 18.42 14.94 -3.37
C GLU A 719 17.96 13.93 -2.30
N SER A 720 18.88 13.07 -1.86
CA SER A 720 18.60 12.08 -0.83
C SER A 720 19.82 11.79 0.04
N TRP A 721 19.58 11.61 1.33
CA TRP A 721 20.54 11.13 2.33
C TRP A 721 19.91 9.98 3.10
N ASN A 722 20.65 8.93 3.39
CA ASN A 722 20.11 7.77 4.09
C ASN A 722 21.17 7.10 4.96
N ASP A 723 20.68 6.33 5.93
CA ASP A 723 21.46 5.32 6.61
C ASP A 723 21.79 4.17 5.64
N PRO A 724 23.00 3.58 5.67
CA PRO A 724 23.35 2.44 4.81
C PRO A 724 22.41 1.23 4.92
N PHE A 725 21.71 1.09 6.06
CA PHE A 725 20.72 0.04 6.29
C PHE A 725 19.28 0.52 6.18
N LEU A 726 19.07 1.72 5.62
CA LEU A 726 17.76 2.33 5.36
C LEU A 726 16.89 2.49 6.62
N ARG A 727 17.50 2.62 7.81
CA ARG A 727 16.77 2.87 9.07
C ARG A 727 16.20 4.29 9.16
N TRP A 728 16.74 5.22 8.36
CA TRP A 728 16.17 6.54 8.11
C TRP A 728 16.55 7.03 6.71
N THR A 729 15.76 7.93 6.15
CA THR A 729 16.06 8.59 4.87
C THR A 729 15.50 10.01 4.87
N VAL A 730 16.30 10.97 4.45
CA VAL A 730 15.88 12.36 4.19
C VAL A 730 15.94 12.60 2.69
N LEU A 731 14.83 13.06 2.13
CA LEU A 731 14.67 13.40 0.73
C LEU A 731 14.51 14.91 0.62
N PHE A 732 14.95 15.51 -0.47
CA PHE A 732 14.80 16.94 -0.71
C PHE A 732 14.37 17.23 -2.13
N ASP A 733 13.36 18.06 -2.30
CA ASP A 733 12.99 18.66 -3.58
C ASP A 733 12.21 19.97 -3.38
N LYS A 734 11.68 20.54 -4.46
CA LYS A 734 10.96 21.81 -4.46
C LYS A 734 9.49 21.56 -4.76
N GLY A 735 8.60 22.28 -4.08
CA GLY A 735 7.15 22.14 -4.29
C GLY A 735 6.34 22.37 -3.03
N CYS A 736 5.03 22.53 -3.19
CA CYS A 736 4.08 22.73 -2.09
C CYS A 736 3.17 21.52 -1.85
N GLU A 737 3.34 20.46 -2.63
CA GLU A 737 2.59 19.21 -2.54
C GLU A 737 3.04 18.32 -1.38
N LEU A 738 2.07 17.67 -0.75
CA LEU A 738 2.31 16.61 0.22
C LEU A 738 2.85 15.36 -0.48
N VAL A 739 3.69 14.63 0.24
CA VAL A 739 4.28 13.38 -0.26
C VAL A 739 3.60 12.19 0.39
N ASP A 740 3.32 11.17 -0.43
CA ASP A 740 2.77 9.91 0.06
C ASP A 740 3.68 9.25 1.12
N PRO A 741 3.12 8.72 2.21
CA PRO A 741 3.88 8.04 3.25
C PRO A 741 4.71 6.89 2.71
N THR A 742 6.02 6.96 2.90
CA THR A 742 6.89 5.80 2.71
C THR A 742 6.98 4.96 3.99
N TYR A 743 6.86 5.60 5.17
CA TYR A 743 7.10 5.02 6.51
C TYR A 743 8.56 4.58 6.72
N GLN A 744 8.88 4.12 7.94
CA GLN A 744 10.25 3.78 8.35
C GLN A 744 11.21 5.00 8.33
N ARG A 745 10.78 6.09 8.96
CA ARG A 745 11.59 7.32 9.13
C ARG A 745 12.09 7.92 7.80
N VAL A 746 11.24 7.91 6.77
CA VAL A 746 11.51 8.55 5.48
C VAL A 746 10.81 9.90 5.42
N ILE A 747 11.59 10.98 5.42
CA ILE A 747 11.09 12.36 5.49
C ILE A 747 11.45 13.10 4.22
N THR A 748 10.48 13.80 3.63
CA THR A 748 10.76 14.72 2.52
C THR A 748 10.77 16.16 3.00
N VAL A 749 11.87 16.86 2.75
CA VAL A 749 11.99 18.31 2.91
C VAL A 749 11.65 18.98 1.59
N LYS A 750 10.67 19.89 1.62
CA LYS A 750 10.20 20.65 0.46
C LYS A 750 10.61 22.11 0.61
N GLU A 751 11.36 22.62 -0.35
CA GLU A 751 11.65 24.05 -0.47
C GLU A 751 10.43 24.80 -1.01
N VAL A 752 10.04 25.88 -0.32
CA VAL A 752 8.97 26.79 -0.75
C VAL A 752 9.44 28.24 -0.72
N ASP A 753 8.94 29.05 -1.65
CA ASP A 753 9.22 30.49 -1.68
C ASP A 753 8.46 31.22 -0.57
N ASN A 754 7.19 30.86 -0.34
CA ASN A 754 6.35 31.36 0.73
C ASN A 754 5.68 30.20 1.45
N ILE A 755 5.77 30.17 2.78
CA ILE A 755 5.21 29.07 3.55
C ILE A 755 3.68 28.98 3.44
N PHE A 756 3.00 30.11 3.17
CA PHE A 756 1.55 30.16 3.01
C PHE A 756 1.04 29.42 1.76
N ASP A 757 1.90 29.15 0.78
CA ASP A 757 1.51 28.43 -0.45
C ASP A 757 1.11 26.98 -0.16
N VAL A 758 1.59 26.43 0.96
CA VAL A 758 1.28 25.07 1.44
C VAL A 758 -0.16 24.95 1.95
N VAL A 759 -0.83 26.07 2.27
CA VAL A 759 -2.22 26.03 2.76
C VAL A 759 -3.17 25.36 1.75
N GLU A 760 -2.88 25.46 0.45
CA GLU A 760 -3.72 24.88 -0.60
C GLU A 760 -3.53 23.36 -0.79
N SER A 761 -2.45 22.77 -0.26
CA SER A 761 -2.23 21.31 -0.33
C SER A 761 -2.82 20.55 0.85
N VAL A 762 -3.41 21.25 1.82
CA VAL A 762 -3.99 20.68 3.04
C VAL A 762 -5.48 20.42 2.90
N ASN A 763 -5.94 19.33 3.51
CA ASN A 763 -7.35 18.93 3.58
C ASN A 763 -7.67 18.28 4.95
N GLU A 764 -8.88 17.75 5.09
CA GLU A 764 -9.37 17.11 6.31
C GLU A 764 -8.64 15.82 6.72
N ASP A 765 -7.86 15.21 5.82
CA ASP A 765 -7.01 14.06 6.14
C ASP A 765 -5.72 14.47 6.87
N ILE A 766 -5.45 15.78 7.05
CA ILE A 766 -4.28 16.26 7.80
C ILE A 766 -4.58 16.39 9.29
N GLN A 767 -3.93 15.57 10.12
CA GLN A 767 -4.08 15.63 11.57
C GLN A 767 -3.19 16.69 12.20
N THR A 768 -1.87 16.53 12.11
CA THR A 768 -0.92 17.36 12.86
C THR A 768 -0.03 18.16 11.93
N ILE A 769 0.06 19.48 12.18
CA ILE A 769 0.99 20.37 11.50
C ILE A 769 1.98 20.94 12.52
N GLY A 770 3.21 20.43 12.54
CA GLY A 770 4.28 20.97 13.38
C GLY A 770 4.70 22.36 12.90
N LEU A 771 4.48 23.40 13.71
CA LEU A 771 4.83 24.77 13.36
C LEU A 771 6.18 25.18 13.94
N ALA A 772 7.01 25.79 13.10
CA ALA A 772 8.16 26.58 13.51
C ALA A 772 8.07 27.96 12.84
N MET A 773 7.39 28.88 13.50
CA MET A 773 7.19 30.28 13.11
C MET A 773 6.99 31.11 14.38
N THR A 774 7.18 32.42 14.28
CA THR A 774 7.11 33.38 15.39
C THR A 774 6.05 34.45 15.15
N GLY A 775 5.66 35.14 16.24
CA GLY A 775 4.80 36.32 16.19
C GLY A 775 3.44 36.15 15.49
N GLU A 776 3.00 37.20 14.81
CA GLU A 776 1.70 37.27 14.13
C GLU A 776 1.61 36.30 12.94
N LYS A 777 2.72 36.10 12.22
CA LYS A 777 2.81 35.19 11.08
C LYS A 777 2.35 33.78 11.45
N ARG A 778 2.78 33.29 12.61
CA ARG A 778 2.38 31.98 13.16
C ARG A 778 0.85 31.88 13.33
N LEU A 779 0.23 32.91 13.91
CA LEU A 779 -1.22 32.92 14.17
C LEU A 779 -2.02 32.99 12.86
N GLN A 780 -1.58 33.84 11.93
CA GLN A 780 -2.20 33.95 10.61
C GLN A 780 -2.12 32.63 9.82
N PHE A 781 -0.95 31.97 9.84
CA PHE A 781 -0.76 30.67 9.21
C PHE A 781 -1.65 29.60 9.84
N ALA A 782 -1.65 29.50 11.17
CA ALA A 782 -2.48 28.53 11.90
C ALA A 782 -3.97 28.72 11.57
N ASN A 783 -4.49 29.95 11.57
CA ASN A 783 -5.89 30.21 11.23
C ASN A 783 -6.24 29.79 9.80
N LYS A 784 -5.36 30.07 8.83
CA LYS A 784 -5.58 29.71 7.42
C LYS A 784 -5.50 28.20 7.17
N ILE A 785 -4.56 27.51 7.81
CA ILE A 785 -4.36 26.08 7.55
C ILE A 785 -5.41 25.22 8.27
N LEU A 786 -5.83 25.63 9.47
CA LEU A 786 -6.92 24.96 10.19
C LEU A 786 -8.27 25.14 9.49
N SER A 787 -8.50 26.26 8.80
CA SER A 787 -9.74 26.45 8.02
C SER A 787 -9.85 25.52 6.81
N LYS A 788 -8.77 24.84 6.41
CA LYS A 788 -8.74 23.80 5.36
C LYS A 788 -9.03 22.40 5.89
N GLY A 789 -9.25 22.23 7.20
CA GLY A 789 -9.59 20.96 7.83
C GLY A 789 -8.44 20.28 8.58
N ALA A 790 -7.26 20.90 8.65
CA ALA A 790 -6.21 20.43 9.54
C ALA A 790 -6.67 20.46 11.01
N VAL A 791 -6.26 19.47 11.79
CA VAL A 791 -6.84 19.26 13.12
C VAL A 791 -6.11 20.00 14.24
N ARG A 792 -4.77 20.05 14.20
CA ARG A 792 -3.96 20.74 15.23
C ARG A 792 -2.61 21.23 14.74
N CYS A 793 -2.10 22.28 15.40
CA CYS A 793 -0.84 22.95 15.06
C CYS A 793 0.15 23.07 16.24
N PRO A 794 0.70 21.96 16.79
CA PRO A 794 1.69 22.01 17.87
C PRO A 794 3.04 22.55 17.38
N ASP A 795 3.92 22.88 18.33
CA ASP A 795 5.32 23.16 18.02
C ASP A 795 6.03 21.91 17.46
N VAL A 796 6.98 22.11 16.55
CA VAL A 796 7.94 21.06 16.19
C VAL A 796 8.66 20.56 17.44
N GLY A 797 8.68 19.24 17.63
CA GLY A 797 9.14 18.51 18.81
C GLY A 797 8.03 18.07 19.76
N TYR A 798 6.78 18.43 19.48
CA TYR A 798 5.60 18.09 20.27
C TYR A 798 4.51 17.43 19.41
N MET A 799 4.80 17.06 18.16
CA MET A 799 3.78 16.52 17.26
C MET A 799 3.22 15.19 17.74
N THR A 800 4.00 14.37 18.45
CA THR A 800 3.57 13.06 18.96
C THR A 800 3.02 13.10 20.38
N HIS A 801 2.78 14.29 20.93
CA HIS A 801 2.11 14.43 22.21
C HIS A 801 0.60 14.22 22.02
N PHE A 802 0.06 13.13 22.54
CA PHE A 802 -1.38 12.82 22.53
C PHE A 802 -2.09 13.50 23.72
N ASP A 803 -2.06 14.83 23.69
CA ASP A 803 -2.77 15.69 24.65
C ASP A 803 -4.17 16.04 24.15
N SER A 804 -4.97 16.69 25.00
CA SER A 804 -6.34 17.11 24.71
C SER A 804 -6.39 18.56 24.19
N PRO A 805 -7.18 18.89 23.15
CA PRO A 805 -8.05 17.99 22.38
C PRO A 805 -7.26 17.03 21.47
N TRP A 806 -7.69 15.77 21.43
CA TRP A 806 -7.07 14.74 20.60
C TRP A 806 -7.87 14.57 19.32
N ASP A 807 -7.23 14.73 18.16
CA ASP A 807 -7.87 14.61 16.86
C ASP A 807 -9.10 15.53 16.70
N GLY A 808 -9.00 16.75 17.27
CA GLY A 808 -10.03 17.78 17.15
C GLY A 808 -11.24 17.55 18.06
N LEU A 809 -11.16 16.55 18.95
CA LEU A 809 -12.25 16.19 19.85
C LEU A 809 -11.77 16.03 21.30
N PHE A 810 -12.67 16.33 22.23
CA PHE A 810 -12.54 15.92 23.62
C PHE A 810 -13.15 14.52 23.74
N ALA A 811 -12.33 13.48 23.57
CA ALA A 811 -12.82 12.08 23.51
C ALA A 811 -13.59 11.69 24.77
N LEU A 812 -13.07 12.05 25.96
CA LEU A 812 -13.73 11.80 27.25
C LEU A 812 -15.12 12.46 27.36
N ASP A 813 -15.31 13.66 26.82
CA ASP A 813 -16.62 14.33 26.80
C ASP A 813 -17.63 13.54 25.96
N ARG A 814 -17.19 12.99 24.82
CA ARG A 814 -18.02 12.11 23.97
C ARG A 814 -18.31 10.75 24.61
N LEU A 815 -17.54 10.33 25.61
CA LEU A 815 -17.71 9.06 26.33
C LEU A 815 -18.70 9.14 27.50
N VAL A 816 -19.19 10.35 27.81
CA VAL A 816 -20.15 10.58 28.89
C VAL A 816 -21.45 11.19 28.37
N ARG A 817 -22.45 11.22 29.26
CA ARG A 817 -23.70 11.97 29.14
C ARG A 817 -23.78 12.92 30.32
N TRP A 818 -23.89 14.21 30.04
CA TRP A 818 -24.11 15.21 31.06
C TRP A 818 -25.56 15.17 31.55
N VAL A 819 -25.74 15.07 32.85
CA VAL A 819 -27.06 15.10 33.51
C VAL A 819 -27.09 16.22 34.54
N SER A 820 -28.22 16.90 34.64
CA SER A 820 -28.44 17.99 35.58
C SER A 820 -29.34 17.58 36.74
N LEU A 821 -29.04 18.07 37.94
CA LEU A 821 -29.91 18.02 39.11
C LEU A 821 -30.21 19.45 39.57
N GLY A 822 -31.50 19.80 39.65
CA GLY A 822 -31.97 21.19 39.69
C GLY A 822 -32.18 21.69 38.26
N GLY A 823 -33.42 22.04 37.91
CA GLY A 823 -33.87 22.32 36.54
C GLY A 823 -33.16 23.49 35.84
N PRO A 824 -33.47 23.76 34.55
CA PRO A 824 -33.08 25.03 33.94
C PRO A 824 -33.79 26.21 34.63
N ILE A 825 -33.27 27.42 34.41
CA ILE A 825 -33.83 28.69 34.94
C ILE A 825 -35.34 28.76 34.73
#